data_AF-A0A6J0PSI0-F1
#
_entry.id   AF-A0A6J0PSI0-F1
#
_cell.length_a   1.000
_cell.length_b   1.000
_cell.length_c   1.000
_cell.angle_alpha   90.00
_cell.angle_beta   90.00
_cell.angle_gamma   90.00
#
_symmetry.space_group_name_H-M   'P 1'
#
loop_
_entity.id
_entity.type
_entity.pdbx_description
1 polymer ?
#
loop_
_entity_poly.entity_id
_entity_poly.type
_entity_poly.pdbx_seq_one_letter_code
_entity_poly.pdbx_strand_id
1 'polypeptide(L)'
;MNSLPLSPAIIGGESCSFVSGSHINLRKTSLAADLQRGPFGGINGALLKHLGQFTTTSWCRFSVFARVRKGQKHEYPWPDDVDPNLKSGHLSYLSHFKPLTDKPKPVTLPFEKPLVDLEKKIIGVRKMAEQTGLDFSDQINLLESKYQQALKDLYTHLTPIQCLNIARHPNRPTFLDHVLNITDKWVELHGDRAGYDDPAIVTGIGSMDGKSYMFIGHQKGRNTKENIQRNFGMPTPHGYRKALRMMKYADHHGFPIITFIDTPGAYADLKSEELGQGEAIAYNLRTMFGLKVPIVTVVIGEGGSGGALAIGCANKIFMLQNSVFYVASPEACAAILWKSSSAAPLAAEQLRITATELCKLKIADGIILEPLGGAHTDPSWTSQQIKLTVTKAMEELGEMDIDGLLSQRHLKFRALGGFVEGEPVDPEKRCNMKKKEADLAQVTTDIEAGIDSLMKVAREAKGKSPAPVISDEVIENLMQEVDKEMTNAFISMGLQEKLEALKMELSESPGTADQTLSPILKERVDRLMQEFKHNLSQPGSYIGLKQKLEMLSEASRWKEKRMKGEKLKKDINEKLQDQVKGKMEILKKACGKVAKGEKLDANQIEEVEKAKEELKELLKSVNLEVVGLGKKIVRTAPPGIEEILIKADDVIKKEIEVLIDKAGLRGKIDELKAEIASGASKEKMEHLLKEIREGITAIMDATDLKKKVESTVGLPVQKTVGAGSSSG
;
A
#
# COMPACT_ATOMS: atom_id res chain seq x y z
N MET A 1 -13.56 -34.42 22.53
CA MET A 1 -12.09 -34.51 22.36
C MET A 1 -11.56 -33.11 22.11
N ASN A 2 -10.60 -32.70 22.92
CA ASN A 2 -10.29 -31.31 23.23
C ASN A 2 -9.59 -30.56 22.09
N SER A 3 -10.13 -29.38 21.81
CA SER A 3 -9.56 -28.27 21.06
C SER A 3 -8.40 -27.61 21.82
N LEU A 4 -7.26 -27.44 21.15
CA LEU A 4 -6.16 -26.55 21.57
C LEU A 4 -6.48 -25.10 21.16
N PRO A 5 -6.25 -24.08 22.02
CA PRO A 5 -6.45 -22.67 21.63
C PRO A 5 -5.19 -22.07 20.99
N LEU A 6 -5.38 -21.47 19.81
CA LEU A 6 -4.43 -20.62 19.10
C LEU A 6 -4.30 -19.25 19.80
N SER A 7 -3.08 -18.70 19.76
CA SER A 7 -2.69 -17.42 20.40
C SER A 7 -3.20 -16.19 19.61
N PRO A 8 -3.56 -15.07 20.26
CA PRO A 8 -4.01 -13.87 19.57
C PRO A 8 -2.83 -12.98 19.12
N ALA A 9 -2.83 -12.64 17.83
CA ALA A 9 -1.93 -11.66 17.23
C ALA A 9 -2.30 -10.22 17.66
N ILE A 10 -1.28 -9.38 17.76
CA ILE A 10 -1.33 -7.99 18.24
C ILE A 10 -1.96 -7.10 17.15
N ILE A 11 -3.11 -6.49 17.45
CA ILE A 11 -3.82 -5.56 16.56
C ILE A 11 -3.34 -4.13 16.85
N GLY A 12 -2.79 -3.46 15.83
CA GLY A 12 -2.58 -2.02 15.81
C GLY A 12 -3.90 -1.28 15.63
N GLY A 13 -4.44 -0.73 16.71
CA GLY A 13 -5.51 0.26 16.70
C GLY A 13 -5.19 1.33 17.73
N GLU A 14 -5.48 2.60 17.43
CA GLU A 14 -5.27 3.72 18.34
C GLU A 14 -5.97 3.46 19.69
N SER A 15 -5.17 3.16 20.71
CA SER A 15 -5.61 2.93 22.08
C SER A 15 -5.41 4.19 22.90
N CYS A 16 -6.50 4.84 23.35
CA CYS A 16 -6.41 5.79 24.46
C CYS A 16 -6.38 5.00 25.78
N SER A 17 -5.20 4.90 26.40
CA SER A 17 -5.05 4.37 27.76
C SER A 17 -5.26 5.49 28.79
N PHE A 18 -6.21 5.32 29.71
CA PHE A 18 -6.26 6.10 30.95
C PHE A 18 -5.35 5.46 32.00
N VAL A 19 -4.33 6.18 32.45
CA VAL A 19 -3.51 5.79 33.61
C VAL A 19 -3.63 6.88 34.67
N SER A 20 -4.28 6.56 35.79
CA SER A 20 -4.27 7.38 36.99
C SER A 20 -3.21 6.84 37.95
N GLY A 21 -2.20 7.66 38.27
CA GLY A 21 -1.42 7.53 39.51
C GLY A 21 0.08 7.19 39.38
N SER A 22 0.91 8.24 39.49
CA SER A 22 2.27 8.35 40.06
C SER A 22 3.40 7.42 39.58
N HIS A 23 4.28 7.95 38.73
CA HIS A 23 5.64 7.46 38.54
C HIS A 23 6.64 8.30 39.34
N ILE A 24 7.37 7.65 40.26
CA ILE A 24 8.65 8.15 40.77
C ILE A 24 9.69 7.86 39.69
N ASN A 25 10.25 8.92 39.13
CA ASN A 25 11.38 8.85 38.21
C ASN A 25 12.67 8.61 39.00
N LEU A 26 13.43 7.58 38.63
CA LEU A 26 14.87 7.51 38.90
C LEU A 26 15.58 7.15 37.59
N ARG A 27 16.06 8.20 36.90
CA ARG A 27 17.12 8.12 35.89
C ARG A 27 18.48 8.08 36.59
N LYS A 28 19.34 7.13 36.18
CA LYS A 28 20.81 7.13 36.10
C LYS A 28 21.17 5.64 35.88
N THR A 29 21.76 5.19 34.79
CA THR A 29 23.10 5.55 34.30
C THR A 29 23.24 5.31 32.80
N SER A 30 23.79 6.32 32.12
CA SER A 30 24.37 6.29 30.78
C SER A 30 25.75 5.64 30.83
N LEU A 31 26.01 4.61 30.01
CA LEU A 31 27.30 4.26 29.35
C LEU A 31 27.36 2.81 28.82
N ALA A 32 26.44 1.92 29.22
CA ALA A 32 26.54 0.48 28.87
C ALA A 32 25.82 0.07 27.56
N ALA A 33 24.97 0.93 26.98
CA ALA A 33 24.13 0.55 25.83
C ALA A 33 24.86 0.64 24.46
N ASP A 34 25.94 1.41 24.35
CA ASP A 34 26.56 1.74 23.04
C ASP A 34 27.81 0.90 22.70
N LEU A 35 28.12 -0.14 23.48
CA LEU A 35 29.14 -1.15 23.15
C LEU A 35 28.56 -2.51 22.70
N GLN A 36 27.23 -2.64 22.62
CA GLN A 36 26.57 -3.90 22.22
C GLN A 36 26.34 -4.05 20.70
N ARG A 37 26.81 -3.12 19.88
CA ARG A 37 26.84 -3.25 18.40
C ARG A 37 28.28 -3.46 17.92
N GLY A 38 28.79 -4.65 18.20
CA GLY A 38 30.08 -5.17 17.73
C GLY A 38 30.00 -6.70 17.63
N PRO A 39 31.11 -7.40 17.32
CA PRO A 39 31.13 -8.83 16.96
C PRO A 39 30.71 -9.81 18.10
N PHE A 40 30.19 -9.30 19.21
CA PHE A 40 29.81 -10.04 20.42
C PHE A 40 28.34 -10.49 20.46
N GLY A 41 27.59 -10.40 19.36
CA GLY A 41 26.20 -10.84 19.26
C GLY A 41 25.94 -12.34 19.55
N GLY A 42 26.99 -13.16 19.69
CA GLY A 42 26.90 -14.59 19.93
C GLY A 42 26.77 -15.04 21.40
N ILE A 43 27.07 -14.18 22.38
CA ILE A 43 27.15 -14.63 23.79
C ILE A 43 25.76 -14.71 24.45
N ASN A 44 24.85 -13.79 24.14
CA ASN A 44 23.47 -13.84 24.66
C ASN A 44 22.63 -14.99 24.05
N GLY A 45 22.93 -15.40 22.82
CA GLY A 45 22.20 -16.49 22.15
C GLY A 45 22.47 -17.88 22.72
N ALA A 46 23.64 -18.10 23.30
CA ALA A 46 24.01 -19.39 23.90
C ALA A 46 23.44 -19.56 25.32
N LEU A 47 23.37 -18.48 26.11
CA LEU A 47 22.82 -18.50 27.48
C LEU A 47 21.30 -18.72 27.49
N LEU A 48 20.59 -18.20 26.48
CA LEU A 48 19.13 -18.34 26.34
C LEU A 48 18.67 -19.74 25.89
N LYS A 49 19.55 -20.55 25.28
CA LYS A 49 19.22 -21.93 24.88
C LYS A 49 19.33 -22.95 26.02
N HIS A 50 20.07 -22.63 27.09
CA HIS A 50 20.34 -23.58 28.18
C HIS A 50 19.42 -23.46 29.40
N LEU A 51 18.63 -22.38 29.53
CA LEU A 51 17.68 -22.17 30.65
C LEU A 51 16.25 -22.65 30.33
N GLY A 52 16.15 -23.80 29.66
CA GLY A 52 14.88 -24.45 29.36
C GLY A 52 14.27 -25.12 30.58
N GLN A 53 13.70 -24.34 31.50
CA GLN A 53 12.60 -24.73 32.41
C GLN A 53 12.25 -23.53 33.30
N PHE A 54 11.14 -22.85 33.02
CA PHE A 54 10.61 -21.79 33.88
C PHE A 54 9.21 -22.14 34.36
N THR A 55 9.05 -22.28 35.68
CA THR A 55 7.77 -22.39 36.38
C THR A 55 7.12 -21.02 36.53
N THR A 56 5.81 -20.94 36.29
CA THR A 56 5.00 -19.71 36.29
C THR A 56 4.46 -19.36 37.68
N THR A 57 4.68 -18.13 38.15
CA THR A 57 3.94 -17.52 39.28
C THR A 57 3.30 -16.20 38.83
N SER A 58 2.00 -16.02 39.08
CA SER A 58 1.17 -14.95 38.50
C SER A 58 0.90 -13.80 39.49
N TRP A 59 1.10 -12.54 39.08
CA TRP A 59 0.51 -11.36 39.73
C TRP A 59 -0.46 -10.67 38.76
N CYS A 60 -1.67 -10.33 39.25
CA CYS A 60 -2.73 -9.72 38.43
C CYS A 60 -2.76 -8.19 38.59
N ARG A 61 -2.58 -7.45 37.49
CA ARG A 61 -3.05 -6.07 37.36
C ARG A 61 -4.23 -6.05 36.39
N PHE A 62 -5.37 -5.53 36.83
CA PHE A 62 -6.56 -5.34 36.01
C PHE A 62 -6.49 -3.98 35.30
N SER A 63 -6.67 -4.00 33.98
CA SER A 63 -6.80 -2.79 33.15
C SER A 63 -8.06 -2.90 32.29
N VAL A 64 -8.88 -1.85 32.32
CA VAL A 64 -10.12 -1.74 31.53
C VAL A 64 -9.80 -1.03 30.22
N PHE A 65 -10.05 -1.69 29.09
CA PHE A 65 -9.90 -1.12 27.75
C PHE A 65 -11.28 -0.73 27.21
N ALA A 66 -11.44 0.54 26.85
CA ALA A 66 -12.68 1.10 26.31
C ALA A 66 -12.41 1.78 24.97
N ARG A 67 -13.23 1.49 23.95
CA ARG A 67 -13.12 2.07 22.60
C ARG A 67 -14.36 2.91 22.27
N VAL A 68 -14.16 4.08 21.67
CA VAL A 68 -15.25 4.94 21.15
C VAL A 68 -15.80 4.34 19.86
N ARG A 69 -17.13 4.20 19.76
CA ARG A 69 -17.80 3.80 18.51
C ARG A 69 -17.77 4.94 17.48
N LYS A 70 -16.98 4.80 16.43
CA LYS A 70 -17.12 5.57 15.17
C LYS A 70 -16.90 4.66 13.96
N GLY A 71 -17.90 4.63 13.07
CA GLY A 71 -17.78 4.44 11.61
C GLY A 71 -17.19 3.12 11.09
N GLN A 72 -18.09 2.28 10.57
CA GLN A 72 -17.91 1.04 9.78
C GLN A 72 -16.94 -0.01 10.33
N LYS A 73 -17.52 -1.14 10.80
CA LYS A 73 -16.84 -2.44 10.88
C LYS A 73 -16.08 -2.64 9.57
N HIS A 74 -14.80 -3.02 9.66
CA HIS A 74 -14.14 -3.75 8.58
C HIS A 74 -15.12 -4.82 8.08
N GLU A 75 -15.51 -4.77 6.81
CA GLU A 75 -16.26 -5.86 6.18
C GLU A 75 -15.32 -7.07 6.11
N TYR A 76 -15.29 -7.84 7.19
CA TYR A 76 -15.03 -9.25 7.10
C TYR A 76 -16.25 -9.83 6.36
N PRO A 77 -16.10 -10.38 5.14
CA PRO A 77 -17.24 -10.71 4.27
C PRO A 77 -18.03 -11.93 4.75
N TRP A 78 -17.64 -12.54 5.86
CA TRP A 78 -18.31 -13.71 6.43
C TRP A 78 -19.07 -13.32 7.69
N PRO A 79 -20.35 -13.67 7.81
CA PRO A 79 -21.06 -13.54 9.08
C PRO A 79 -20.39 -14.42 10.15
N ASP A 80 -20.38 -13.93 11.40
CA ASP A 80 -19.75 -14.63 12.53
C ASP A 80 -20.38 -16.01 12.80
N ASP A 81 -21.63 -16.22 12.36
CA ASP A 81 -22.35 -17.50 12.38
C ASP A 81 -22.81 -17.87 10.95
N VAL A 82 -22.18 -18.90 10.38
CA VAL A 82 -22.59 -19.48 9.08
C VAL A 82 -23.62 -20.58 9.36
N ASP A 83 -24.89 -20.35 9.02
CA ASP A 83 -25.92 -21.40 9.10
C ASP A 83 -25.65 -22.50 8.06
N PRO A 84 -25.38 -23.75 8.48
CA PRO A 84 -25.09 -24.86 7.56
C PRO A 84 -26.30 -25.32 6.73
N ASN A 85 -27.51 -24.82 6.99
CA ASN A 85 -28.76 -25.28 6.37
C ASN A 85 -29.57 -24.17 5.66
N LEU A 86 -28.92 -23.27 4.91
CA LEU A 86 -29.63 -22.32 4.05
C LEU A 86 -30.32 -23.05 2.87
N LYS A 87 -31.66 -23.09 2.91
CA LYS A 87 -32.53 -23.64 1.84
C LYS A 87 -32.85 -22.65 0.71
N SER A 88 -32.46 -21.38 0.82
CA SER A 88 -32.56 -20.40 -0.27
C SER A 88 -31.17 -20.18 -0.88
N GLY A 89 -31.01 -20.63 -2.12
CA GLY A 89 -29.76 -20.52 -2.87
C GLY A 89 -29.25 -19.09 -3.01
N HIS A 90 -27.93 -19.00 -3.09
CA HIS A 90 -27.08 -17.83 -3.30
C HIS A 90 -26.70 -17.03 -2.05
N LEU A 91 -25.43 -17.18 -1.69
CA LEU A 91 -24.62 -16.18 -1.01
C LEU A 91 -24.56 -14.92 -1.89
N SER A 92 -25.68 -14.21 -1.99
CA SER A 92 -25.90 -13.06 -2.89
C SER A 92 -24.99 -11.85 -2.59
N TYR A 93 -24.23 -11.92 -1.50
CA TYR A 93 -23.20 -10.97 -1.10
C TYR A 93 -21.78 -11.34 -1.61
N LEU A 94 -21.56 -12.51 -2.21
CA LEU A 94 -20.21 -12.92 -2.65
C LEU A 94 -19.88 -12.54 -4.10
N SER A 95 -20.86 -12.55 -5.03
CA SER A 95 -20.64 -11.97 -6.37
C SER A 95 -21.43 -10.67 -6.54
N HIS A 96 -20.78 -9.55 -6.21
CA HIS A 96 -21.32 -8.21 -6.44
C HIS A 96 -21.45 -7.84 -7.93
N PHE A 97 -20.96 -8.70 -8.82
CA PHE A 97 -20.93 -8.46 -10.27
C PHE A 97 -22.28 -8.78 -10.92
N LYS A 98 -23.27 -7.95 -10.59
CA LYS A 98 -24.60 -8.02 -11.20
C LYS A 98 -24.56 -7.45 -12.63
N PRO A 99 -25.50 -7.83 -13.52
CA PRO A 99 -25.71 -7.10 -14.76
C PRO A 99 -25.88 -5.60 -14.45
N LEU A 100 -25.29 -4.73 -15.26
CA LEU A 100 -25.48 -3.30 -15.11
C LEU A 100 -26.98 -2.97 -15.24
N THR A 101 -27.51 -2.22 -14.27
CA THR A 101 -28.91 -1.75 -14.32
C THR A 101 -29.12 -0.72 -15.42
N ASP A 102 -28.10 0.09 -15.69
CA ASP A 102 -28.12 1.14 -16.70
C ASP A 102 -27.17 0.79 -17.85
N LYS A 103 -27.55 1.17 -19.08
CA LYS A 103 -26.66 1.03 -20.24
C LYS A 103 -25.40 1.90 -20.03
N PRO A 104 -24.20 1.39 -20.36
CA PRO A 104 -22.98 2.18 -20.29
C PRO A 104 -23.13 3.46 -21.11
N LYS A 105 -22.63 4.57 -20.59
CA LYS A 105 -22.65 5.84 -21.32
C LYS A 105 -21.79 5.68 -22.59
N PRO A 106 -22.24 6.17 -23.75
CA PRO A 106 -21.41 6.19 -24.94
C PRO A 106 -20.19 7.09 -24.66
N VAL A 107 -19.00 6.57 -24.96
CA VAL A 107 -17.73 7.28 -24.83
C VAL A 107 -17.15 7.38 -26.22
N THR A 108 -16.75 8.57 -26.63
CA THR A 108 -16.10 8.81 -27.92
C THR A 108 -14.62 9.02 -27.69
N LEU A 109 -13.78 8.24 -28.38
CA LEU A 109 -12.34 8.42 -28.32
C LEU A 109 -11.90 9.64 -29.14
N PRO A 110 -10.78 10.30 -28.79
CA PRO A 110 -10.35 11.54 -29.47
C PRO A 110 -10.19 11.40 -30.99
N PHE A 111 -9.74 10.24 -31.46
CA PHE A 111 -9.51 9.96 -32.88
C PHE A 111 -10.80 9.58 -33.64
N GLU A 112 -11.91 9.32 -32.94
CA GLU A 112 -13.22 9.02 -33.53
C GLU A 112 -14.06 10.28 -33.81
N LYS A 113 -13.58 11.47 -33.39
CA LYS A 113 -14.28 12.75 -33.64
C LYS A 113 -14.70 12.96 -35.11
N PRO A 114 -13.87 12.66 -36.12
CA PRO A 114 -14.28 12.78 -37.52
C PRO A 114 -15.49 11.89 -37.88
N LEU A 115 -15.62 10.71 -37.26
CA LEU A 115 -16.78 9.83 -37.44
C LEU A 115 -18.03 10.42 -36.80
N VAL A 116 -17.90 10.97 -35.59
CA VAL A 116 -19.02 11.63 -34.89
C VAL A 116 -19.52 12.85 -35.67
N ASP A 117 -18.62 13.60 -36.31
CA ASP A 117 -19.02 14.74 -37.14
C ASP A 117 -19.76 14.29 -38.41
N LEU A 118 -19.40 13.15 -38.99
CA LEU A 118 -20.15 12.53 -40.09
C LEU A 118 -21.53 12.03 -39.62
N GLU A 119 -21.60 11.39 -38.45
CA GLU A 119 -22.86 10.94 -37.86
C GLU A 119 -23.82 12.11 -37.57
N LYS A 120 -23.30 13.21 -37.02
CA LYS A 120 -24.09 14.44 -36.82
C LYS A 120 -24.62 15.02 -38.13
N LYS A 121 -23.83 14.96 -39.21
CA LYS A 121 -24.29 15.38 -40.55
C LYS A 121 -25.40 14.47 -41.05
N ILE A 122 -25.28 13.15 -40.89
CA ILE A 122 -26.33 12.19 -41.26
C ILE A 122 -27.63 12.49 -40.50
N ILE A 123 -27.53 12.68 -39.17
CA ILE A 123 -28.68 13.03 -38.32
C ILE A 123 -29.29 14.38 -38.75
N GLY A 124 -28.45 15.38 -39.05
CA GLY A 124 -28.89 16.69 -39.52
C GLY A 124 -29.65 16.63 -40.84
N VAL A 125 -29.15 15.85 -41.80
CA VAL A 125 -29.81 15.64 -43.11
C VAL A 125 -31.12 14.86 -42.94
N ARG A 126 -31.14 13.82 -42.11
CA ARG A 126 -32.39 13.09 -41.79
C ARG A 126 -33.44 14.02 -41.18
N LYS A 127 -33.04 14.87 -40.23
CA LYS A 127 -33.95 15.85 -39.61
C LYS A 127 -34.44 16.89 -40.61
N MET A 128 -33.59 17.33 -41.54
CA MET A 128 -34.02 18.23 -42.62
C MET A 128 -35.01 17.57 -43.58
N ALA A 129 -34.81 16.29 -43.92
CA ALA A 129 -35.74 15.51 -44.72
C ALA A 129 -37.14 15.44 -44.07
N GLU A 130 -37.17 15.15 -42.76
CA GLU A 130 -38.42 15.11 -41.99
C GLU A 130 -39.13 16.47 -41.92
N GLN A 131 -38.37 17.57 -41.82
CA GLN A 131 -38.94 18.92 -41.69
C GLN A 131 -39.42 19.51 -43.02
N THR A 132 -38.73 19.23 -44.12
CA THR A 132 -39.03 19.81 -45.44
C THR A 132 -39.91 18.91 -46.31
N GLY A 133 -40.04 17.63 -45.97
CA GLY A 133 -40.75 16.64 -46.79
C GLY A 133 -40.06 16.33 -48.12
N LEU A 134 -38.82 16.79 -48.31
CA LEU A 134 -38.00 16.53 -49.50
C LEU A 134 -37.24 15.22 -49.35
N ASP A 135 -37.11 14.49 -50.46
CA ASP A 135 -36.37 13.23 -50.50
C ASP A 135 -34.86 13.49 -50.54
N PHE A 136 -34.17 13.12 -49.47
CA PHE A 136 -32.71 13.13 -49.35
C PHE A 136 -32.12 11.73 -49.23
N SER A 137 -32.86 10.68 -49.61
CA SER A 137 -32.44 9.28 -49.43
C SER A 137 -31.10 8.98 -50.07
N ASP A 138 -30.84 9.48 -51.29
CA ASP A 138 -29.56 9.28 -51.98
C ASP A 138 -28.39 9.94 -51.25
N GLN A 139 -28.60 11.13 -50.68
CA GLN A 139 -27.57 11.84 -49.93
C GLN A 139 -27.28 11.15 -48.58
N ILE A 140 -28.33 10.65 -47.93
CA ILE A 140 -28.22 9.87 -46.69
C ILE A 140 -27.44 8.58 -46.97
N ASN A 141 -27.81 7.82 -47.99
CA ASN A 141 -27.13 6.59 -48.40
C ASN A 141 -25.65 6.85 -48.73
N LEU A 142 -25.35 7.93 -49.45
CA LEU A 142 -23.97 8.32 -49.76
C LEU A 142 -23.18 8.66 -48.49
N LEU A 143 -23.77 9.41 -47.56
CA LEU A 143 -23.11 9.75 -46.29
C LEU A 143 -22.92 8.52 -45.39
N GLU A 144 -23.88 7.61 -45.35
CA GLU A 144 -23.79 6.34 -44.62
C GLU A 144 -22.70 5.43 -45.20
N SER A 145 -22.63 5.30 -46.53
CA SER A 145 -21.56 4.57 -47.19
C SER A 145 -20.18 5.18 -46.90
N LYS A 146 -20.06 6.52 -46.95
CA LYS A 146 -18.83 7.23 -46.55
C LYS A 146 -18.49 7.01 -45.08
N TYR A 147 -19.48 7.01 -44.19
CA TYR A 147 -19.29 6.74 -42.78
C TYR A 147 -18.76 5.31 -42.56
N GLN A 148 -19.38 4.31 -43.17
CA GLN A 148 -18.95 2.91 -43.07
C GLN A 148 -17.53 2.71 -43.60
N GLN A 149 -17.20 3.34 -44.73
CA GLN A 149 -15.85 3.29 -45.30
C GLN A 149 -14.83 3.96 -44.37
N ALA A 150 -15.11 5.18 -43.90
CA ALA A 150 -14.23 5.90 -42.98
C ALA A 150 -14.03 5.15 -41.65
N LEU A 151 -15.09 4.51 -41.14
CA LEU A 151 -15.04 3.70 -39.94
C LEU A 151 -14.15 2.48 -40.15
N LYS A 152 -14.33 1.77 -41.26
CA LYS A 152 -13.46 0.64 -41.63
C LYS A 152 -12.00 1.07 -41.74
N ASP A 153 -11.73 2.13 -42.50
CA ASP A 153 -10.37 2.64 -42.74
C ASP A 153 -9.67 3.09 -41.45
N LEU A 154 -10.42 3.71 -40.53
CA LEU A 154 -9.90 4.14 -39.22
C LEU A 154 -9.46 2.94 -38.37
N TYR A 155 -10.33 1.93 -38.21
CA TYR A 155 -10.03 0.77 -37.36
C TYR A 155 -9.07 -0.24 -38.01
N THR A 156 -8.86 -0.20 -39.33
CA THR A 156 -7.81 -0.99 -40.00
C THR A 156 -6.41 -0.38 -39.85
N HIS A 157 -6.32 0.93 -39.64
CA HIS A 157 -5.04 1.67 -39.61
C HIS A 157 -4.80 2.38 -38.27
N LEU A 158 -5.06 1.68 -37.17
CA LEU A 158 -4.83 2.20 -35.83
C LEU A 158 -3.34 2.31 -35.51
N THR A 159 -2.95 3.46 -34.96
CA THR A 159 -1.61 3.64 -34.38
C THR A 159 -1.51 2.95 -33.02
N PRO A 160 -0.29 2.60 -32.54
CA PRO A 160 -0.13 1.92 -31.24
C PRO A 160 -0.79 2.66 -30.07
N ILE A 161 -0.74 3.99 -30.05
CA ILE A 161 -1.39 4.80 -29.02
C ILE A 161 -2.93 4.78 -29.14
N GLN A 162 -3.48 4.70 -30.36
CA GLN A 162 -4.92 4.53 -30.56
C GLN A 162 -5.38 3.15 -30.09
N CYS A 163 -4.61 2.07 -30.37
CA CYS A 163 -4.85 0.75 -29.80
C CYS A 163 -4.84 0.79 -28.27
N LEU A 164 -3.86 1.46 -27.65
CA LEU A 164 -3.82 1.63 -26.20
C LEU A 164 -5.08 2.35 -25.66
N ASN A 165 -5.56 3.39 -26.36
CA ASN A 165 -6.78 4.08 -25.96
C ASN A 165 -8.03 3.17 -26.05
N ILE A 166 -8.09 2.27 -27.04
CA ILE A 166 -9.15 1.24 -27.14
C ILE A 166 -9.00 0.16 -26.05
N ALA A 167 -7.76 -0.24 -25.73
CA ALA A 167 -7.47 -1.15 -24.61
C ALA A 167 -7.87 -0.57 -23.25
N ARG A 168 -7.79 0.76 -23.11
CA ARG A 168 -8.21 1.51 -21.92
C ARG A 168 -9.64 2.04 -21.99
N HIS A 169 -10.42 1.61 -23.00
CA HIS A 169 -11.77 2.11 -23.18
C HIS A 169 -12.64 1.83 -21.94
N PRO A 170 -13.39 2.81 -21.40
CA PRO A 170 -14.14 2.63 -20.15
C PRO A 170 -15.18 1.51 -20.19
N ASN A 171 -15.75 1.25 -21.37
CA ASN A 171 -16.72 0.18 -21.59
C ASN A 171 -16.08 -1.11 -22.14
N ARG A 172 -14.75 -1.22 -22.12
CA ARG A 172 -14.08 -2.47 -22.53
C ARG A 172 -14.54 -3.62 -21.63
N PRO A 173 -14.94 -4.77 -22.18
CA PRO A 173 -15.41 -5.89 -21.36
C PRO A 173 -14.32 -6.35 -20.40
N THR A 174 -14.69 -6.55 -19.14
CA THR A 174 -13.79 -6.98 -18.07
C THR A 174 -13.72 -8.50 -17.99
N PHE A 175 -12.82 -9.04 -17.16
CA PHE A 175 -12.67 -10.48 -16.96
C PHE A 175 -14.00 -11.20 -16.66
N LEU A 176 -14.78 -10.72 -15.70
CA LEU A 176 -16.06 -11.33 -15.36
C LEU A 176 -17.12 -11.18 -16.45
N ASP A 177 -17.04 -10.14 -17.31
CA ASP A 177 -17.91 -10.05 -18.48
C ASP A 177 -17.65 -11.22 -19.44
N HIS A 178 -16.38 -11.54 -19.69
CA HIS A 178 -16.04 -12.68 -20.55
C HIS A 178 -16.37 -14.02 -19.89
N VAL A 179 -15.98 -14.23 -18.62
CA VAL A 179 -16.21 -15.51 -17.93
C VAL A 179 -17.68 -15.86 -17.86
N LEU A 180 -18.55 -14.90 -17.53
CA LEU A 180 -20.00 -15.14 -17.45
C LEU A 180 -20.64 -15.37 -18.82
N ASN A 181 -20.02 -14.89 -19.92
CA ASN A 181 -20.51 -15.13 -21.29
C ASN A 181 -20.01 -16.46 -21.89
N ILE A 182 -18.89 -17.02 -21.41
CA ILE A 182 -18.30 -18.26 -21.95
C ILE A 182 -18.60 -19.50 -21.12
N THR A 183 -18.91 -19.34 -19.83
CA THR A 183 -19.12 -20.45 -18.91
C THR A 183 -20.59 -20.76 -18.68
N ASP A 184 -20.93 -22.05 -18.60
CA ASP A 184 -22.29 -22.52 -18.29
C ASP A 184 -22.57 -22.48 -16.78
N LYS A 185 -21.53 -22.75 -15.99
CA LYS A 185 -21.54 -22.72 -14.52
C LYS A 185 -20.31 -21.98 -14.07
N TRP A 186 -20.47 -21.12 -13.07
CA TRP A 186 -19.39 -20.32 -12.50
C TRP A 186 -19.45 -20.34 -10.98
N VAL A 187 -18.31 -20.59 -10.35
CA VAL A 187 -18.13 -20.48 -8.89
C VAL A 187 -16.87 -19.65 -8.61
N GLU A 188 -17.07 -18.42 -8.14
CA GLU A 188 -15.98 -17.55 -7.69
C GLU A 188 -15.36 -18.08 -6.39
N LEU A 189 -14.03 -18.02 -6.31
CA LEU A 189 -13.21 -18.47 -5.19
C LEU A 189 -12.39 -17.29 -4.65
N HIS A 190 -12.35 -17.16 -3.32
CA HIS A 190 -11.86 -15.94 -2.65
C HIS A 190 -10.69 -16.19 -1.69
N GLY A 191 -9.92 -15.14 -1.46
CA GLY A 191 -8.89 -15.01 -0.43
C GLY A 191 -7.53 -15.63 -0.78
N ASP A 192 -6.49 -15.24 -0.07
CA ASP A 192 -5.15 -15.81 -0.19
C ASP A 192 -4.79 -16.79 0.96
N ARG A 193 -5.67 -16.92 1.96
CA ARG A 193 -5.44 -17.60 3.26
C ARG A 193 -4.41 -16.93 4.18
N ALA A 194 -3.96 -15.72 3.86
CA ALA A 194 -3.11 -14.87 4.70
C ALA A 194 -3.85 -13.63 5.22
N GLY A 195 -5.15 -13.51 4.98
CA GLY A 195 -6.04 -12.56 5.64
C GLY A 195 -6.64 -11.49 4.73
N TYR A 196 -6.42 -11.55 3.42
CA TYR A 196 -7.00 -10.59 2.48
C TYR A 196 -7.50 -11.26 1.19
N ASP A 197 -8.64 -10.80 0.68
CA ASP A 197 -9.14 -11.14 -0.64
C ASP A 197 -9.00 -9.93 -1.54
N ASP A 198 -7.98 -9.94 -2.41
CA ASP A 198 -7.72 -8.80 -3.28
C ASP A 198 -8.79 -8.69 -4.37
N PRO A 199 -9.55 -7.60 -4.43
CA PRO A 199 -10.63 -7.44 -5.40
C PRO A 199 -10.10 -7.27 -6.83
N ALA A 200 -8.84 -6.86 -7.04
CA ALA A 200 -8.27 -6.65 -8.38
C ALA A 200 -7.96 -7.96 -9.14
N ILE A 201 -7.90 -9.09 -8.44
CA ILE A 201 -7.80 -10.43 -9.04
C ILE A 201 -9.10 -11.17 -8.74
N VAL A 202 -9.72 -11.78 -9.73
CA VAL A 202 -10.84 -12.71 -9.51
C VAL A 202 -10.42 -14.10 -9.96
N THR A 203 -10.83 -15.09 -9.18
CA THR A 203 -10.52 -16.50 -9.43
C THR A 203 -11.75 -17.35 -9.27
N GLY A 204 -11.86 -18.47 -9.99
CA GLY A 204 -12.99 -19.36 -9.84
C GLY A 204 -12.94 -20.57 -10.77
N ILE A 205 -13.86 -21.49 -10.56
CA ILE A 205 -14.03 -22.67 -11.40
C ILE A 205 -15.23 -22.43 -12.31
N GLY A 206 -15.03 -22.62 -13.61
CA GLY A 206 -16.07 -22.52 -14.62
C GLY A 206 -16.16 -23.77 -15.49
N SER A 207 -17.36 -24.09 -15.97
CA SER A 207 -17.55 -25.14 -16.99
C SER A 207 -17.73 -24.54 -18.37
N MET A 208 -17.03 -25.08 -19.36
CA MET A 208 -17.14 -24.71 -20.77
C MET A 208 -17.18 -25.99 -21.59
N ASP A 209 -18.28 -26.20 -22.33
CA ASP A 209 -18.50 -27.38 -23.19
C ASP A 209 -18.31 -28.71 -22.43
N GLY A 210 -18.81 -28.75 -21.19
CA GLY A 210 -18.75 -29.93 -20.32
C GLY A 210 -17.41 -30.17 -19.62
N LYS A 211 -16.37 -29.37 -19.90
CA LYS A 211 -15.05 -29.44 -19.24
C LYS A 211 -14.91 -28.34 -18.18
N SER A 212 -14.23 -28.64 -17.07
CA SER A 212 -14.01 -27.70 -15.97
C SER A 212 -12.63 -27.05 -16.06
N TYR A 213 -12.59 -25.73 -15.88
CA TYR A 213 -11.37 -24.92 -15.96
C TYR A 213 -11.22 -24.04 -14.72
N MET A 214 -9.98 -23.79 -14.32
CA MET A 214 -9.65 -22.75 -13.35
C MET A 214 -9.44 -21.44 -14.09
N PHE A 215 -10.29 -20.44 -13.82
CA PHE A 215 -10.18 -19.10 -14.37
C PHE A 215 -9.54 -18.16 -13.35
N ILE A 216 -8.58 -17.34 -13.81
CA ILE A 216 -7.87 -16.35 -12.99
C ILE A 216 -7.70 -15.09 -13.83
N GLY A 217 -8.10 -13.92 -13.35
CA GLY A 217 -7.93 -12.72 -14.16
C GLY A 217 -7.89 -11.43 -13.37
N HIS A 218 -7.34 -10.40 -14.01
CA HIS A 218 -7.47 -9.03 -13.52
C HIS A 218 -8.90 -8.55 -13.70
N GLN A 219 -9.49 -8.02 -12.64
CA GLN A 219 -10.85 -7.48 -12.67
C GLN A 219 -10.80 -5.97 -12.49
N LYS A 220 -11.05 -5.23 -13.57
CA LYS A 220 -11.38 -3.79 -13.51
C LYS A 220 -12.85 -3.58 -13.14
N GLY A 221 -13.24 -2.34 -12.89
CA GLY A 221 -14.65 -1.98 -12.67
C GLY A 221 -15.31 -1.43 -13.93
N ARG A 222 -16.63 -1.65 -14.08
CA ARG A 222 -17.40 -1.10 -15.20
C ARG A 222 -17.77 0.37 -15.03
N ASN A 223 -17.59 0.91 -13.83
CA ASN A 223 -17.85 2.30 -13.48
C ASN A 223 -16.83 2.80 -12.45
N THR A 224 -16.84 4.09 -12.12
CA THR A 224 -15.87 4.70 -11.20
C THR A 224 -15.88 4.07 -9.80
N LYS A 225 -17.07 3.72 -9.26
CA LYS A 225 -17.19 3.13 -7.93
C LYS A 225 -16.56 1.73 -7.89
N GLU A 226 -16.90 0.90 -8.88
CA GLU A 226 -16.32 -0.43 -9.02
C GLU A 226 -14.81 -0.36 -9.29
N ASN A 227 -14.35 0.60 -10.10
CA ASN A 227 -12.92 0.77 -10.38
C ASN A 227 -12.14 1.09 -9.10
N ILE A 228 -12.65 1.98 -8.25
CA ILE A 228 -12.02 2.26 -6.96
C ILE A 228 -12.01 1.01 -6.08
N GLN A 229 -13.13 0.28 -5.99
CA GLN A 229 -13.22 -0.95 -5.20
C GLN A 229 -12.25 -2.03 -5.68
N ARG A 230 -12.04 -2.13 -7.00
CA ARG A 230 -11.20 -3.13 -7.66
C ARG A 230 -9.77 -2.64 -7.88
N ASN A 231 -9.36 -1.52 -7.26
CA ASN A 231 -8.05 -0.89 -7.45
C ASN A 231 -7.68 -0.70 -8.94
N PHE A 232 -8.66 -0.40 -9.79
CA PHE A 232 -8.50 -0.27 -11.24
C PHE A 232 -7.85 -1.50 -11.91
N GLY A 233 -8.05 -2.69 -11.33
CA GLY A 233 -7.43 -3.94 -11.79
C GLY A 233 -5.94 -4.02 -11.50
N MET A 234 -5.41 -3.23 -10.57
CA MET A 234 -4.03 -3.29 -10.09
C MET A 234 -3.93 -4.16 -8.82
N PRO A 235 -3.37 -5.37 -8.90
CA PRO A 235 -3.27 -6.26 -7.75
C PRO A 235 -2.21 -5.82 -6.76
N THR A 236 -2.53 -5.98 -5.48
CA THR A 236 -1.58 -6.01 -4.37
C THR A 236 -0.91 -7.39 -4.29
N PRO A 237 0.07 -7.62 -3.39
CA PRO A 237 0.74 -8.92 -3.27
C PRO A 237 -0.24 -10.05 -2.93
N HIS A 238 -1.31 -9.73 -2.19
CA HIS A 238 -2.37 -10.68 -1.83
C HIS A 238 -3.11 -11.20 -3.07
N GLY A 239 -3.32 -10.38 -4.10
CA GLY A 239 -3.94 -10.81 -5.36
C GLY A 239 -3.10 -11.87 -6.08
N TYR A 240 -1.79 -11.66 -6.16
CA TYR A 240 -0.88 -12.64 -6.76
C TYR A 240 -0.79 -13.93 -5.92
N ARG A 241 -0.78 -13.83 -4.58
CA ARG A 241 -0.81 -15.01 -3.69
C ARG A 241 -2.13 -15.79 -3.81
N LYS A 242 -3.26 -15.09 -3.95
CA LYS A 242 -4.55 -15.73 -4.28
C LYS A 242 -4.47 -16.46 -5.62
N ALA A 243 -3.98 -15.82 -6.67
CA ALA A 243 -3.79 -16.45 -7.97
C ALA A 243 -2.91 -17.69 -7.87
N LEU A 244 -1.76 -17.61 -7.18
CA LEU A 244 -0.86 -18.74 -6.93
C LEU A 244 -1.54 -19.91 -6.24
N ARG A 245 -2.31 -19.63 -5.19
CA ARG A 245 -3.06 -20.65 -4.44
C ARG A 245 -4.03 -21.38 -5.37
N MET A 246 -4.73 -20.65 -6.23
CA MET A 246 -5.69 -21.23 -7.19
C MET A 246 -4.99 -21.98 -8.32
N MET A 247 -3.84 -21.51 -8.80
CA MET A 247 -3.01 -22.25 -9.77
C MET A 247 -2.50 -23.58 -9.18
N LYS A 248 -2.05 -23.58 -7.93
CA LYS A 248 -1.65 -24.82 -7.23
C LYS A 248 -2.83 -25.77 -7.02
N TYR A 249 -4.01 -25.23 -6.73
CA TYR A 249 -5.23 -26.02 -6.60
C TYR A 249 -5.61 -26.67 -7.95
N ALA A 250 -5.54 -25.90 -9.03
CA ALA A 250 -5.78 -26.39 -10.37
C ALA A 250 -4.80 -27.51 -10.76
N ASP A 251 -3.51 -27.33 -10.48
CA ASP A 251 -2.48 -28.34 -10.71
C ASP A 251 -2.70 -29.63 -9.92
N HIS A 252 -3.05 -29.52 -8.63
CA HIS A 252 -3.35 -30.66 -7.78
C HIS A 252 -4.56 -31.48 -8.26
N HIS A 253 -5.60 -30.81 -8.74
CA HIS A 253 -6.86 -31.44 -9.16
C HIS A 253 -6.94 -31.73 -10.66
N GLY A 254 -5.91 -31.35 -11.44
CA GLY A 254 -5.88 -31.55 -12.88
C GLY A 254 -6.80 -30.62 -13.68
N PHE A 255 -7.15 -29.44 -13.14
CA PHE A 255 -7.90 -28.44 -13.90
C PHE A 255 -6.97 -27.65 -14.82
N PRO A 256 -7.22 -27.59 -16.13
CA PRO A 256 -6.58 -26.63 -17.02
C PRO A 256 -6.81 -25.19 -16.54
N ILE A 257 -5.81 -24.32 -16.74
CA ILE A 257 -5.84 -22.94 -16.24
C ILE A 257 -6.03 -21.97 -17.41
N ILE A 258 -7.01 -21.08 -17.30
CA ILE A 258 -7.21 -19.98 -18.25
C ILE A 258 -6.99 -18.67 -17.49
N THR A 259 -6.03 -17.87 -17.93
CA THR A 259 -5.75 -16.57 -17.34
C THR A 259 -6.14 -15.41 -18.25
N PHE A 260 -6.63 -14.33 -17.65
CA PHE A 260 -7.05 -13.13 -18.36
C PHE A 260 -6.28 -11.91 -17.86
N ILE A 261 -5.55 -11.25 -18.77
CA ILE A 261 -4.72 -10.10 -18.45
C ILE A 261 -5.44 -8.80 -18.82
N ASP A 262 -5.66 -7.96 -17.81
CA ASP A 262 -6.16 -6.59 -17.96
C ASP A 262 -5.79 -5.70 -16.77
N THR A 263 -4.54 -5.26 -16.73
CA THR A 263 -4.00 -4.44 -15.66
C THR A 263 -3.05 -3.37 -16.22
N PRO A 264 -3.10 -2.12 -15.73
CA PRO A 264 -2.07 -1.13 -16.04
C PRO A 264 -0.73 -1.47 -15.36
N GLY A 265 -0.75 -2.33 -14.34
CA GLY A 265 0.41 -2.80 -13.59
C GLY A 265 0.06 -3.27 -12.19
N ALA A 266 1.07 -3.77 -11.46
CA ALA A 266 0.91 -4.09 -10.05
C ALA A 266 0.66 -2.81 -9.24
N TYR A 267 -0.12 -2.89 -8.16
CA TYR A 267 -0.38 -1.73 -7.31
C TYR A 267 0.93 -1.27 -6.65
N ALA A 268 1.29 -0.01 -6.86
CA ALA A 268 2.57 0.57 -6.45
C ALA A 268 2.38 1.52 -5.27
N ASP A 269 2.09 0.96 -4.09
CA ASP A 269 2.00 1.70 -2.82
C ASP A 269 3.00 1.17 -1.79
N LEU A 270 3.24 1.97 -0.74
CA LEU A 270 4.19 1.63 0.32
C LEU A 270 3.85 0.28 0.99
N LYS A 271 2.56 0.02 1.20
CA LYS A 271 2.10 -1.20 1.87
C LYS A 271 2.33 -2.45 1.02
N SER A 272 2.13 -2.36 -0.30
CA SER A 272 2.42 -3.48 -1.20
C SER A 272 3.92 -3.81 -1.22
N GLU A 273 4.79 -2.81 -1.16
CA GLU A 273 6.23 -3.02 -1.06
C GLU A 273 6.62 -3.67 0.27
N GLU A 274 6.11 -3.18 1.41
CA GLU A 274 6.32 -3.78 2.74
C GLU A 274 5.85 -5.25 2.80
N LEU A 275 4.76 -5.56 2.09
CA LEU A 275 4.19 -6.91 2.02
C LEU A 275 4.83 -7.79 0.93
N GLY A 276 5.83 -7.30 0.19
CA GLY A 276 6.60 -8.08 -0.77
C GLY A 276 5.93 -8.22 -2.15
N GLN A 277 5.60 -7.12 -2.82
CA GLN A 277 5.04 -7.12 -4.18
C GLN A 277 5.96 -7.84 -5.19
N GLY A 278 7.26 -7.54 -5.17
CA GLY A 278 8.24 -8.23 -6.02
C GLY A 278 8.36 -9.73 -5.70
N GLU A 279 8.27 -10.11 -4.43
CA GLU A 279 8.28 -11.52 -4.00
C GLU A 279 7.07 -12.27 -4.53
N ALA A 280 5.87 -11.71 -4.36
CA ALA A 280 4.63 -12.35 -4.79
C ALA A 280 4.60 -12.56 -6.31
N ILE A 281 5.05 -11.56 -7.09
CA ILE A 281 5.19 -11.68 -8.55
C ILE A 281 6.22 -12.77 -8.90
N ALA A 282 7.43 -12.71 -8.34
CA ALA A 282 8.50 -13.66 -8.64
C ALA A 282 8.11 -15.12 -8.31
N TYR A 283 7.41 -15.32 -7.19
CA TYR A 283 6.95 -16.64 -6.78
C TYR A 283 5.90 -17.22 -7.73
N ASN A 284 5.00 -16.37 -8.25
CA ASN A 284 4.07 -16.77 -9.30
C ASN A 284 4.81 -17.22 -10.55
N LEU A 285 5.71 -16.38 -11.08
CA LEU A 285 6.48 -16.69 -12.29
C LEU A 285 7.20 -18.04 -12.15
N ARG A 286 7.94 -18.22 -11.05
CA ARG A 286 8.66 -19.46 -10.77
C ARG A 286 7.74 -20.67 -10.71
N THR A 287 6.59 -20.54 -10.02
CA THR A 287 5.67 -21.67 -9.84
C THR A 287 4.98 -22.03 -11.15
N MET A 288 4.59 -21.04 -11.95
CA MET A 288 3.91 -21.25 -13.23
C MET A 288 4.74 -22.08 -14.21
N PHE A 289 6.08 -22.04 -14.17
CA PHE A 289 6.91 -22.92 -14.99
C PHE A 289 6.80 -24.41 -14.62
N GLY A 290 6.43 -24.74 -13.39
CA GLY A 290 6.37 -26.12 -12.88
C GLY A 290 4.99 -26.75 -12.83
N LEU A 291 3.93 -26.05 -13.24
CA LEU A 291 2.56 -26.58 -13.22
C LEU A 291 2.37 -27.62 -14.34
N LYS A 292 1.85 -28.80 -13.99
CA LYS A 292 1.65 -29.97 -14.86
C LYS A 292 0.39 -29.88 -15.72
N VAL A 293 -0.50 -28.95 -15.41
CA VAL A 293 -1.70 -28.66 -16.20
C VAL A 293 -1.41 -27.66 -17.32
N PRO A 294 -2.15 -27.70 -18.44
CA PRO A 294 -2.01 -26.71 -19.50
C PRO A 294 -2.52 -25.33 -19.05
N ILE A 295 -1.83 -24.28 -19.51
CA ILE A 295 -2.16 -22.89 -19.18
C ILE A 295 -2.32 -22.10 -20.48
N VAL A 296 -3.44 -21.40 -20.62
CA VAL A 296 -3.68 -20.46 -21.72
C VAL A 296 -3.95 -19.07 -21.14
N THR A 297 -3.20 -18.08 -21.59
CA THR A 297 -3.39 -16.67 -21.22
C THR A 297 -4.07 -15.93 -22.36
N VAL A 298 -5.01 -15.04 -22.05
CA VAL A 298 -5.60 -14.09 -22.99
C VAL A 298 -5.42 -12.67 -22.47
N VAL A 299 -4.70 -11.82 -23.21
CA VAL A 299 -4.64 -10.38 -22.92
C VAL A 299 -5.89 -9.75 -23.51
N ILE A 300 -6.81 -9.35 -22.64
CA ILE A 300 -8.10 -8.78 -23.04
C ILE A 300 -8.10 -7.26 -23.04
N GLY A 301 -7.18 -6.61 -22.33
CA GLY A 301 -7.09 -5.15 -22.30
C GLY A 301 -5.64 -4.69 -22.26
N GLU A 302 -5.21 -4.24 -21.07
CA GLU A 302 -3.84 -3.77 -20.87
C GLU A 302 -2.97 -4.85 -20.20
N GLY A 303 -1.81 -5.14 -20.78
CA GLY A 303 -0.79 -6.03 -20.23
C GLY A 303 0.33 -5.23 -19.58
N GLY A 304 0.11 -4.70 -18.39
CA GLY A 304 1.06 -3.85 -17.70
C GLY A 304 2.17 -4.60 -16.96
N SER A 305 3.38 -4.61 -17.54
CA SER A 305 4.64 -4.96 -16.87
C SER A 305 4.62 -6.31 -16.12
N GLY A 306 5.39 -6.41 -15.04
CA GLY A 306 5.45 -7.59 -14.17
C GLY A 306 4.11 -7.97 -13.53
N GLY A 307 3.20 -7.00 -13.36
CA GLY A 307 1.88 -7.28 -12.80
C GLY A 307 0.96 -8.08 -13.73
N ALA A 308 1.08 -7.86 -15.04
CA ALA A 308 0.49 -8.71 -16.05
C ALA A 308 1.21 -10.07 -16.14
N LEU A 309 2.54 -10.05 -16.17
CA LEU A 309 3.36 -11.25 -16.32
C LEU A 309 3.17 -12.26 -15.17
N ALA A 310 2.85 -11.78 -13.97
CA ALA A 310 2.61 -12.59 -12.77
C ALA A 310 1.49 -13.65 -12.91
N ILE A 311 0.63 -13.55 -13.93
CA ILE A 311 -0.35 -14.59 -14.29
C ILE A 311 -0.26 -14.95 -15.79
N GLY A 312 0.82 -14.55 -16.47
CA GLY A 312 1.00 -14.66 -17.91
C GLY A 312 1.96 -15.75 -18.38
N CYS A 313 2.67 -16.43 -17.46
CA CYS A 313 3.58 -17.53 -17.79
C CYS A 313 2.81 -18.80 -18.21
N ALA A 314 2.41 -18.86 -19.48
CA ALA A 314 1.53 -19.88 -20.02
C ALA A 314 2.11 -20.65 -21.21
N ASN A 315 1.51 -21.81 -21.53
CA ASN A 315 1.83 -22.57 -22.74
C ASN A 315 1.50 -21.73 -23.97
N LYS A 316 0.28 -21.18 -24.04
CA LYS A 316 -0.14 -20.26 -25.10
C LYS A 316 -0.60 -18.91 -24.54
N ILE A 317 -0.25 -17.83 -25.22
CA ILE A 317 -0.62 -16.45 -24.93
C ILE A 317 -1.29 -15.89 -26.18
N PHE A 318 -2.58 -15.57 -26.06
CA PHE A 318 -3.34 -14.88 -27.09
C PHE A 318 -3.57 -13.43 -26.68
N MET A 319 -3.75 -12.57 -27.67
CA MET A 319 -4.06 -11.17 -27.46
C MET A 319 -5.31 -10.78 -28.25
N LEU A 320 -6.23 -10.05 -27.63
CA LEU A 320 -7.28 -9.40 -28.41
C LEU A 320 -6.64 -8.37 -29.36
N GLN A 321 -7.23 -8.16 -30.53
CA GLN A 321 -6.68 -7.33 -31.61
C GLN A 321 -6.21 -5.94 -31.16
N ASN A 322 -6.97 -5.28 -30.30
CA ASN A 322 -6.68 -3.94 -29.80
C ASN A 322 -6.14 -3.95 -28.35
N SER A 323 -5.81 -5.12 -27.80
CA SER A 323 -5.09 -5.21 -26.53
C SER A 323 -3.61 -4.87 -26.71
N VAL A 324 -2.96 -4.53 -25.59
CA VAL A 324 -1.55 -4.14 -25.56
C VAL A 324 -0.80 -4.91 -24.49
N PHE A 325 0.50 -5.13 -24.68
CA PHE A 325 1.38 -5.71 -23.67
C PHE A 325 2.71 -4.96 -23.68
N TYR A 326 3.17 -4.48 -22.53
CA TYR A 326 4.38 -3.66 -22.45
C TYR A 326 5.14 -3.87 -21.14
N VAL A 327 6.45 -3.55 -21.16
CA VAL A 327 7.31 -3.59 -19.96
C VAL A 327 7.10 -2.40 -19.04
N ALA A 328 6.80 -1.23 -19.59
CA ALA A 328 6.47 0.00 -18.89
C ALA A 328 5.41 0.75 -19.69
N SER A 329 4.53 1.50 -19.01
CA SER A 329 3.50 2.26 -19.71
C SER A 329 4.16 3.28 -20.65
N PRO A 330 3.57 3.57 -21.83
CA PRO A 330 4.15 4.56 -22.74
C PRO A 330 4.36 5.92 -22.09
N GLU A 331 3.50 6.32 -21.15
CA GLU A 331 3.65 7.55 -20.38
C GLU A 331 4.90 7.53 -19.47
N ALA A 332 5.13 6.42 -18.76
CA ALA A 332 6.31 6.27 -17.90
C ALA A 332 7.61 6.20 -18.72
N CYS A 333 7.59 5.44 -19.82
CA CYS A 333 8.70 5.36 -20.75
C CYS A 333 9.05 6.74 -21.34
N ALA A 334 8.03 7.50 -21.76
CA ALA A 334 8.18 8.85 -22.27
C ALA A 334 8.77 9.83 -21.25
N ALA A 335 8.30 9.76 -19.99
CA ALA A 335 8.83 10.58 -18.90
C ALA A 335 10.31 10.29 -18.59
N ILE A 336 10.77 9.05 -18.75
CA ILE A 336 12.16 8.65 -18.48
C ILE A 336 13.08 8.99 -19.65
N LEU A 337 12.74 8.52 -20.85
CA LEU A 337 13.64 8.61 -22.01
C LEU A 337 13.59 9.97 -22.70
N TRP A 338 12.41 10.60 -22.75
CA TRP A 338 12.21 11.90 -23.41
C TRP A 338 11.99 13.05 -22.42
N LYS A 339 11.99 12.79 -21.10
CA LYS A 339 11.71 13.80 -20.06
C LYS A 339 10.38 14.54 -20.26
N SER A 340 9.44 13.92 -20.98
CA SER A 340 8.14 14.49 -21.29
C SER A 340 7.10 13.40 -21.49
N SER A 341 6.01 13.43 -20.72
CA SER A 341 4.88 12.50 -20.89
C SER A 341 4.14 12.71 -22.22
N SER A 342 4.26 13.89 -22.85
CA SER A 342 3.65 14.16 -24.16
C SER A 342 4.24 13.30 -25.29
N ALA A 343 5.43 12.72 -25.08
CA ALA A 343 6.06 11.80 -26.03
C ALA A 343 5.52 10.35 -25.93
N ALA A 344 4.44 10.10 -25.17
CA ALA A 344 3.83 8.77 -25.05
C ALA A 344 3.46 8.11 -26.40
N PRO A 345 2.95 8.81 -27.43
CA PRO A 345 2.72 8.20 -28.75
C PRO A 345 3.99 7.62 -29.37
N LEU A 346 5.09 8.38 -29.32
CA LEU A 346 6.38 7.95 -29.82
C LEU A 346 6.92 6.75 -29.01
N ALA A 347 6.80 6.80 -27.68
CA ALA A 347 7.20 5.71 -26.81
C ALA A 347 6.40 4.42 -27.10
N ALA A 348 5.08 4.53 -27.34
CA ALA A 348 4.23 3.38 -27.68
C ALA A 348 4.65 2.70 -29.00
N GLU A 349 5.04 3.49 -30.00
CA GLU A 349 5.57 2.98 -31.27
C GLU A 349 6.91 2.27 -31.09
N GLN A 350 7.85 2.88 -30.36
CA GLN A 350 9.18 2.30 -30.13
C GLN A 350 9.13 1.02 -29.28
N LEU A 351 8.21 0.96 -28.31
CA LEU A 351 8.01 -0.22 -27.47
C LEU A 351 7.30 -1.38 -28.19
N ARG A 352 6.68 -1.14 -29.36
CA ARG A 352 5.98 -2.16 -30.17
C ARG A 352 4.94 -2.95 -29.37
N ILE A 353 4.06 -2.23 -28.68
CA ILE A 353 3.16 -2.79 -27.65
C ILE A 353 1.93 -3.54 -28.18
N THR A 354 1.70 -3.54 -29.50
CA THR A 354 0.45 -4.04 -30.10
C THR A 354 0.46 -5.54 -30.33
N ALA A 355 -0.73 -6.17 -30.33
CA ALA A 355 -0.87 -7.62 -30.57
C ALA A 355 -0.16 -8.10 -31.85
N THR A 356 -0.25 -7.33 -32.93
CA THR A 356 0.41 -7.62 -34.21
C THR A 356 1.93 -7.67 -34.09
N GLU A 357 2.53 -6.68 -33.44
CA GLU A 357 3.98 -6.64 -33.26
C GLU A 357 4.47 -7.75 -32.32
N LEU A 358 3.73 -8.01 -31.24
CA LEU A 358 4.09 -9.04 -30.26
C LEU A 358 3.96 -10.46 -30.83
N CYS A 359 3.04 -10.70 -31.76
CA CYS A 359 2.99 -11.95 -32.53
C CYS A 359 4.18 -12.08 -33.49
N LYS A 360 4.58 -10.99 -34.19
CA LYS A 360 5.80 -10.99 -35.03
C LYS A 360 7.06 -11.29 -34.21
N LEU A 361 7.12 -10.78 -32.99
CA LEU A 361 8.20 -11.03 -32.03
C LEU A 361 8.10 -12.41 -31.35
N LYS A 362 7.09 -13.22 -31.68
CA LYS A 362 6.82 -14.55 -31.10
C LYS A 362 6.64 -14.53 -29.57
N ILE A 363 6.22 -13.40 -29.01
CA ILE A 363 5.85 -13.27 -27.59
C ILE A 363 4.43 -13.81 -27.38
N ALA A 364 3.52 -13.45 -28.29
CA ALA A 364 2.16 -13.99 -28.35
C ALA A 364 2.04 -15.02 -29.49
N ASP A 365 1.19 -16.02 -29.30
CA ASP A 365 0.98 -17.13 -30.26
C ASP A 365 -0.12 -16.84 -31.28
N GLY A 366 -0.95 -15.82 -31.04
CA GLY A 366 -2.02 -15.45 -31.96
C GLY A 366 -2.85 -14.26 -31.50
N ILE A 367 -3.62 -13.74 -32.44
CA ILE A 367 -4.50 -12.60 -32.26
C ILE A 367 -5.95 -13.08 -32.35
N ILE A 368 -6.77 -12.67 -31.39
CA ILE A 368 -8.21 -12.87 -31.40
C ILE A 368 -8.84 -11.59 -31.93
N LEU A 369 -9.57 -11.69 -33.04
CA LEU A 369 -10.18 -10.53 -33.69
C LEU A 369 -11.25 -9.90 -32.81
N GLU A 370 -11.33 -8.58 -32.87
CA GLU A 370 -12.38 -7.80 -32.22
C GLU A 370 -13.45 -7.42 -33.26
N PRO A 371 -14.70 -7.18 -32.84
CA PRO A 371 -15.71 -6.62 -33.73
C PRO A 371 -15.26 -5.22 -34.18
N LEU A 372 -15.80 -4.75 -35.29
CA LEU A 372 -15.50 -3.42 -35.80
C LEU A 372 -15.87 -2.37 -34.73
N GLY A 373 -14.94 -1.46 -34.42
CA GLY A 373 -15.04 -0.55 -33.27
C GLY A 373 -14.32 -1.01 -32.00
N GLY A 374 -13.98 -2.29 -31.89
CA GLY A 374 -13.32 -2.91 -30.74
C GLY A 374 -14.27 -3.67 -29.82
N ALA A 375 -13.72 -4.46 -28.89
CA ALA A 375 -14.43 -5.45 -28.06
C ALA A 375 -15.68 -4.95 -27.32
N HIS A 376 -15.77 -3.65 -27.05
CA HIS A 376 -16.89 -3.03 -26.36
C HIS A 376 -18.15 -2.86 -27.24
N THR A 377 -18.02 -2.97 -28.57
CA THR A 377 -19.17 -2.86 -29.48
C THR A 377 -20.03 -4.12 -29.48
N ASP A 378 -19.39 -5.29 -29.39
CA ASP A 378 -20.07 -6.58 -29.15
C ASP A 378 -19.27 -7.46 -28.16
N PRO A 379 -19.51 -7.28 -26.85
CA PRO A 379 -18.86 -8.07 -25.80
C PRO A 379 -19.19 -9.55 -25.87
N SER A 380 -20.41 -9.91 -26.30
CA SER A 380 -20.87 -11.30 -26.36
C SER A 380 -20.13 -12.03 -27.48
N TRP A 381 -20.10 -11.45 -28.68
CA TRP A 381 -19.35 -11.99 -29.81
C TRP A 381 -17.86 -12.12 -29.49
N THR A 382 -17.27 -11.10 -28.88
CA THR A 382 -15.84 -11.14 -28.47
C THR A 382 -15.57 -12.29 -27.50
N SER A 383 -16.47 -12.49 -26.53
CA SER A 383 -16.38 -13.60 -25.57
C SER A 383 -16.44 -14.97 -26.28
N GLN A 384 -17.31 -15.12 -27.27
CA GLN A 384 -17.37 -16.36 -28.07
C GLN A 384 -16.09 -16.59 -28.89
N GLN A 385 -15.47 -15.54 -29.45
CA GLN A 385 -14.18 -15.69 -30.15
C GLN A 385 -13.06 -16.13 -29.20
N ILE A 386 -13.07 -15.61 -27.97
CA ILE A 386 -12.15 -16.07 -26.91
C ILE A 386 -12.42 -17.55 -26.60
N LYS A 387 -13.67 -17.94 -26.37
CA LYS A 387 -14.06 -19.35 -26.11
C LYS A 387 -13.57 -20.28 -27.21
N LEU A 388 -13.81 -19.95 -28.48
CA LEU A 388 -13.38 -20.75 -29.62
C LEU A 388 -11.86 -20.93 -29.66
N THR A 389 -11.11 -19.83 -29.50
CA THR A 389 -9.64 -19.84 -29.55
C THR A 389 -9.05 -20.63 -28.38
N VAL A 390 -9.55 -20.40 -27.17
CA VAL A 390 -9.09 -21.10 -25.96
C VAL A 390 -9.43 -22.58 -26.03
N THR A 391 -10.61 -22.96 -26.51
CA THR A 391 -11.01 -24.37 -26.64
C THR A 391 -10.07 -25.11 -27.58
N LYS A 392 -9.81 -24.56 -28.77
CA LYS A 392 -8.85 -25.14 -29.72
C LYS A 392 -7.45 -25.27 -29.11
N ALA A 393 -6.97 -24.22 -28.43
CA ALA A 393 -5.67 -24.26 -27.76
C ALA A 393 -5.62 -25.33 -26.65
N MET A 394 -6.71 -25.51 -25.90
CA MET A 394 -6.80 -26.51 -24.84
C MET A 394 -6.90 -27.94 -25.38
N GLU A 395 -7.51 -28.14 -26.55
CA GLU A 395 -7.50 -29.43 -27.25
C GLU A 395 -6.09 -29.80 -27.70
N GLU A 396 -5.40 -28.88 -28.38
CA GLU A 396 -4.01 -29.08 -28.83
C GLU A 396 -3.05 -29.34 -27.67
N LEU A 397 -3.21 -28.64 -26.54
CA LEU A 397 -2.40 -28.87 -25.34
C LEU A 397 -2.81 -30.14 -24.58
N GLY A 398 -4.05 -30.59 -24.73
CA GLY A 398 -4.55 -31.82 -24.11
C GLY A 398 -4.02 -33.10 -24.76
N GLU A 399 -3.50 -33.01 -25.98
CA GLU A 399 -2.82 -34.12 -26.68
C GLU A 399 -1.39 -34.34 -26.19
N MET A 400 -0.81 -33.38 -25.47
CA MET A 400 0.55 -33.47 -24.92
C MET A 400 0.55 -34.20 -23.58
N ASP A 401 1.63 -34.94 -23.32
CA ASP A 401 1.91 -35.46 -21.98
C ASP A 401 2.46 -34.35 -21.06
N ILE A 402 2.58 -34.66 -19.77
CA ILE A 402 3.01 -33.68 -18.76
C ILE A 402 4.41 -33.14 -19.07
N ASP A 403 5.34 -34.01 -19.48
CA ASP A 403 6.71 -33.61 -19.79
C ASP A 403 6.75 -32.74 -21.05
N GLY A 404 5.92 -33.05 -22.06
CA GLY A 404 5.71 -32.23 -23.23
C GLY A 404 5.17 -30.84 -22.89
N LEU A 405 4.17 -30.73 -22.01
CA LEU A 405 3.61 -29.45 -21.55
C LEU A 405 4.65 -28.57 -20.84
N LEU A 406 5.43 -29.16 -19.93
CA LEU A 406 6.48 -28.45 -19.20
C LEU A 406 7.61 -28.01 -20.12
N SER A 407 8.06 -28.91 -21.00
CA SER A 407 9.11 -28.64 -21.98
C SER A 407 8.71 -27.54 -22.96
N GLN A 408 7.50 -27.60 -23.52
CA GLN A 408 6.97 -26.57 -24.40
C GLN A 408 6.94 -25.19 -23.73
N ARG A 409 6.43 -25.11 -22.48
CA ARG A 409 6.39 -23.85 -21.72
C ARG A 409 7.80 -23.34 -21.45
N HIS A 410 8.72 -24.21 -21.03
CA HIS A 410 10.12 -23.82 -20.78
C HIS A 410 10.80 -23.27 -22.05
N LEU A 411 10.73 -24.01 -23.16
CA LEU A 411 11.37 -23.66 -24.42
C LEU A 411 10.81 -22.37 -25.00
N LYS A 412 9.49 -22.16 -24.92
CA LYS A 412 8.84 -20.92 -25.35
C LYS A 412 9.49 -19.70 -24.70
N PHE A 413 9.58 -19.67 -23.38
CA PHE A 413 10.17 -18.52 -22.68
C PHE A 413 11.69 -18.47 -22.82
N ARG A 414 12.37 -19.61 -22.92
CA ARG A 414 13.83 -19.66 -23.09
C ARG A 414 14.31 -19.09 -24.42
N ALA A 415 13.46 -19.17 -25.46
CA ALA A 415 13.70 -18.63 -26.79
C ALA A 415 13.44 -17.13 -26.91
N LEU A 416 12.87 -16.47 -25.89
CA LEU A 416 12.62 -15.04 -25.91
C LEU A 416 13.91 -14.25 -25.66
N GLY A 417 14.16 -13.25 -26.52
CA GLY A 417 15.33 -12.38 -26.46
C GLY A 417 16.24 -12.54 -27.68
N GLY A 418 16.85 -11.44 -28.11
CA GLY A 418 17.85 -11.43 -29.17
C GLY A 418 19.14 -10.80 -28.66
N PHE A 419 20.27 -11.46 -28.92
CA PHE A 419 21.62 -10.97 -28.61
C PHE A 419 22.56 -11.40 -29.73
N VAL A 420 23.67 -10.68 -29.92
CA VAL A 420 24.72 -11.03 -30.88
C VAL A 420 25.86 -11.69 -30.12
N GLU A 421 26.27 -12.89 -30.55
CA GLU A 421 27.43 -13.56 -29.97
C GLU A 421 28.73 -13.01 -30.57
N GLY A 422 29.73 -12.73 -29.73
CA GLY A 422 31.10 -12.45 -30.18
C GLY A 422 31.39 -11.02 -30.65
N GLU A 423 30.50 -10.03 -30.45
CA GLU A 423 30.91 -8.64 -30.63
C GLU A 423 31.86 -8.20 -29.51
N PRO A 424 32.96 -7.47 -29.83
CA PRO A 424 33.81 -6.89 -28.82
C PRO A 424 32.98 -5.90 -27.98
N VAL A 425 32.96 -6.13 -26.67
CA VAL A 425 32.41 -5.17 -25.71
C VAL A 425 33.17 -3.86 -25.93
N ASP A 426 32.48 -2.83 -26.44
CA ASP A 426 33.03 -1.48 -26.50
C ASP A 426 33.63 -1.17 -25.12
N PRO A 427 34.91 -0.72 -25.03
CA PRO A 427 35.52 -0.42 -23.75
C PRO A 427 34.63 0.57 -23.01
N GLU A 428 34.43 0.32 -21.71
CA GLU A 428 33.56 1.11 -20.83
C GLU A 428 33.62 2.59 -21.22
N LYS A 429 32.53 3.13 -21.78
CA LYS A 429 32.36 4.57 -21.85
C LYS A 429 32.39 5.04 -20.41
N ARG A 430 33.55 5.51 -19.94
CA ARG A 430 33.66 6.32 -18.74
C ARG A 430 32.74 7.49 -18.97
N CYS A 431 31.56 7.44 -18.36
CA CYS A 431 30.77 8.62 -18.14
C CYS A 431 31.64 9.54 -17.29
N ASN A 432 32.36 10.45 -17.96
CA ASN A 432 32.90 11.64 -17.33
C ASN A 432 31.69 12.48 -16.92
N MET A 433 31.05 12.12 -15.81
CA MET A 433 30.34 13.10 -15.02
C MET A 433 31.41 14.10 -14.62
N LYS A 434 31.52 15.21 -15.38
CA LYS A 434 32.28 16.37 -14.92
C LYS A 434 31.74 16.68 -13.52
N LYS A 435 32.54 16.44 -12.49
CA LYS A 435 32.31 17.08 -11.21
C LYS A 435 32.36 18.56 -11.53
N LYS A 436 31.19 19.21 -11.51
CA LYS A 436 31.15 20.66 -11.41
C LYS A 436 31.91 20.94 -10.10
N GLU A 437 33.13 21.44 -10.22
CA GLU A 437 33.82 22.09 -9.10
C GLU A 437 33.00 23.34 -8.79
N ALA A 438 31.89 23.15 -8.09
CA ALA A 438 31.30 24.18 -7.28
C ALA A 438 32.22 24.30 -6.07
N ASP A 439 32.70 25.51 -5.84
CA ASP A 439 33.68 25.86 -4.81
C ASP A 439 33.24 25.27 -3.46
N LEU A 440 33.90 24.16 -3.08
CA LEU A 440 33.43 23.30 -1.99
C LEU A 440 33.45 24.05 -0.66
N ALA A 441 34.28 25.10 -0.55
CA ALA A 441 34.39 25.99 0.60
C ALA A 441 33.18 26.92 0.76
N GLN A 442 32.59 27.40 -0.34
CA GLN A 442 31.38 28.23 -0.33
C GLN A 442 30.14 27.41 -0.01
N VAL A 443 30.07 26.19 -0.57
CA VAL A 443 28.96 25.26 -0.33
C VAL A 443 29.03 24.65 1.08
N THR A 444 30.23 24.41 1.63
CA THR A 444 30.35 23.98 3.05
C THR A 444 30.01 25.09 4.02
N THR A 445 30.40 26.34 3.76
CA THR A 445 29.99 27.46 4.63
C THR A 445 28.49 27.73 4.57
N ASP A 446 27.84 27.60 3.41
CA ASP A 446 26.38 27.73 3.26
C ASP A 446 25.62 26.53 3.87
N ILE A 447 26.18 25.31 3.79
CA ILE A 447 25.63 24.12 4.43
C ILE A 447 25.85 24.14 5.94
N GLU A 448 26.99 24.62 6.44
CA GLU A 448 27.29 24.75 7.86
C GLU A 448 26.43 25.85 8.50
N ALA A 449 26.25 27.00 7.83
CA ALA A 449 25.28 28.02 8.26
C ALA A 449 23.84 27.50 8.22
N GLY A 450 23.51 26.66 7.22
CA GLY A 450 22.22 25.97 7.12
C GLY A 450 22.03 24.90 8.21
N ILE A 451 23.07 24.16 8.59
CA ILE A 451 23.05 23.14 9.64
C ILE A 451 23.01 23.80 11.02
N ASP A 452 23.68 24.92 11.25
CA ASP A 452 23.59 25.68 12.49
C ASP A 452 22.23 26.35 12.66
N SER A 453 21.64 26.84 11.57
CA SER A 453 20.25 27.27 11.52
C SER A 453 19.30 26.12 11.87
N LEU A 454 19.46 24.96 11.24
CA LEU A 454 18.65 23.76 11.50
C LEU A 454 18.88 23.14 12.89
N MET A 455 20.10 23.24 13.45
CA MET A 455 20.45 22.78 14.79
C MET A 455 19.92 23.72 15.87
N LYS A 456 19.85 25.03 15.58
CA LYS A 456 19.18 26.01 16.43
C LYS A 456 17.67 25.75 16.46
N VAL A 457 17.05 25.51 15.30
CA VAL A 457 15.65 25.08 15.17
C VAL A 457 15.40 23.72 15.86
N ALA A 458 16.32 22.77 15.75
CA ALA A 458 16.20 21.44 16.37
C ALA A 458 16.45 21.46 17.90
N ARG A 459 17.25 22.41 18.42
CA ARG A 459 17.44 22.62 19.86
C ARG A 459 16.24 23.32 20.48
N GLU A 460 15.64 24.28 19.78
CA GLU A 460 14.36 24.89 20.18
C GLU A 460 13.20 23.88 20.11
N ALA A 461 13.26 22.90 19.20
CA ALA A 461 12.27 21.82 19.09
C ALA A 461 12.47 20.63 20.05
N LYS A 462 13.61 20.51 20.75
CA LYS A 462 13.91 19.37 21.65
C LYS A 462 13.39 19.51 23.09
N GLY A 463 12.40 20.37 23.28
CA GLY A 463 11.70 20.57 24.54
C GLY A 463 10.21 20.24 24.49
N LYS A 464 9.75 19.27 23.67
CA LYS A 464 8.41 18.64 23.76
C LYS A 464 8.26 17.54 22.69
N SER A 465 7.99 16.30 23.09
CA SER A 465 7.24 15.34 22.26
C SER A 465 5.76 15.39 22.70
N PRO A 466 4.74 15.41 21.82
CA PRO A 466 4.39 14.23 20.98
C PRO A 466 3.68 14.51 19.63
N ALA A 467 3.75 13.57 18.67
CA ALA A 467 2.93 13.45 17.42
C ALA A 467 2.92 14.70 16.48
N PRO A 468 2.57 14.60 15.18
CA PRO A 468 2.56 15.78 14.31
C PRO A 468 1.34 16.65 14.68
N VAL A 469 1.52 17.51 15.67
CA VAL A 469 0.62 18.62 15.98
C VAL A 469 1.04 19.75 15.04
N ILE A 470 0.34 19.93 13.92
CA ILE A 470 0.40 21.20 13.18
C ILE A 470 -0.09 22.25 14.18
N SER A 471 0.80 23.13 14.64
CA SER A 471 0.44 24.22 15.55
C SER A 471 -0.44 25.23 14.84
N ASP A 472 -1.33 25.91 15.57
CA ASP A 472 -2.18 26.96 14.99
C ASP A 472 -1.36 28.07 14.31
N GLU A 473 -0.14 28.30 14.81
CA GLU A 473 0.85 29.23 14.27
C GLU A 473 1.35 28.84 12.86
N VAL A 474 1.50 27.54 12.58
CA VAL A 474 1.88 27.05 11.23
C VAL A 474 0.71 27.24 10.26
N ILE A 475 -0.53 27.09 10.72
CA ILE A 475 -1.72 27.34 9.90
C ILE A 475 -1.83 28.84 9.58
N GLU A 476 -1.54 29.70 10.54
CA GLU A 476 -1.57 31.16 10.38
C GLU A 476 -0.48 31.65 9.42
N ASN A 477 0.74 31.11 9.52
CA ASN A 477 1.80 31.37 8.55
C ASN A 477 1.45 30.87 7.14
N LEU A 478 0.82 29.69 7.03
CA LEU A 478 0.35 29.16 5.75
C LEU A 478 -0.75 30.05 5.14
N MET A 479 -1.65 30.61 5.96
CA MET A 479 -2.67 31.57 5.51
C MET A 479 -2.02 32.84 4.95
N GLN A 480 -1.04 33.40 5.66
CA GLN A 480 -0.31 34.60 5.19
C GLN A 480 0.45 34.36 3.88
N GLU A 481 1.05 33.18 3.71
CA GLU A 481 1.70 32.80 2.46
C GLU A 481 0.73 32.63 1.30
N VAL A 482 -0.43 32.00 1.56
CA VAL A 482 -1.50 31.86 0.56
C VAL A 482 -2.02 33.23 0.15
N ASP A 483 -2.25 34.15 1.08
CA ASP A 483 -2.72 35.51 0.79
C ASP A 483 -1.71 36.30 -0.05
N LYS A 484 -0.41 36.15 0.23
CA LYS A 484 0.67 36.76 -0.55
C LYS A 484 0.71 36.20 -1.98
N GLU A 485 0.60 34.88 -2.14
CA GLU A 485 0.58 34.25 -3.47
C GLU A 485 -0.71 34.54 -4.24
N MET A 486 -1.85 34.63 -3.57
CA MET A 486 -3.12 35.09 -4.16
C MET A 486 -2.98 36.51 -4.69
N THR A 487 -2.36 37.41 -3.93
CA THR A 487 -2.11 38.79 -4.36
C THR A 487 -1.20 38.83 -5.59
N ASN A 488 -0.10 38.07 -5.59
CA ASN A 488 0.82 37.99 -6.73
C ASN A 488 0.16 37.38 -7.97
N ALA A 489 -0.69 36.37 -7.80
CA ALA A 489 -1.46 35.77 -8.88
C ALA A 489 -2.47 36.76 -9.45
N PHE A 490 -3.15 37.52 -8.59
CA PHE A 490 -4.12 38.54 -8.97
C PHE A 490 -3.48 39.68 -9.79
N ILE A 491 -2.29 40.15 -9.37
CA ILE A 491 -1.48 41.14 -10.09
C ILE A 491 -1.06 40.57 -11.46
N SER A 492 -0.56 39.34 -11.47
CA SER A 492 -0.07 38.68 -12.69
C SER A 492 -1.18 38.38 -13.72
N MET A 493 -2.44 38.29 -13.28
CA MET A 493 -3.62 38.14 -14.13
C MET A 493 -4.16 39.48 -14.68
N GLY A 494 -3.55 40.62 -14.34
CA GLY A 494 -4.00 41.94 -14.78
C GLY A 494 -5.36 42.37 -14.19
N LEU A 495 -5.80 41.74 -13.10
CA LEU A 495 -7.08 42.03 -12.46
C LEU A 495 -7.00 43.22 -11.48
N GLN A 496 -5.79 43.73 -11.20
CA GLN A 496 -5.56 44.82 -10.26
C GLN A 496 -6.30 46.12 -10.67
N GLU A 497 -6.22 46.51 -11.95
CA GLU A 497 -6.90 47.72 -12.46
C GLU A 497 -8.42 47.61 -12.33
N LYS A 498 -8.98 46.41 -12.55
CA LYS A 498 -10.42 46.14 -12.38
C LYS A 498 -10.84 46.20 -10.90
N LEU A 499 -9.96 45.78 -9.99
CA LEU A 499 -10.19 45.86 -8.55
C LEU A 499 -10.07 47.30 -8.02
N GLU A 500 -9.14 48.09 -8.54
CA GLU A 500 -8.97 49.51 -8.21
C GLU A 500 -10.15 50.35 -8.74
N ALA A 501 -10.63 50.07 -9.96
CA ALA A 501 -11.87 50.68 -10.49
C ALA A 501 -13.09 50.38 -9.60
N LEU A 502 -13.22 49.14 -9.11
CA LEU A 502 -14.30 48.76 -8.17
C LEU A 502 -14.15 49.44 -6.81
N LYS A 503 -12.91 49.68 -6.33
CA LYS A 503 -12.65 50.42 -5.08
C LYS A 503 -12.98 51.90 -5.20
N MET A 504 -12.65 52.52 -6.34
CA MET A 504 -13.00 53.93 -6.62
C MET A 504 -14.53 54.11 -6.67
N GLU A 505 -15.25 53.22 -7.34
CA GLU A 505 -16.72 53.22 -7.34
C GLU A 505 -17.33 52.98 -5.95
N LEU A 506 -16.67 52.20 -5.08
CA LEU A 506 -17.09 52.04 -3.69
C LEU A 506 -16.91 53.32 -2.85
N SER A 507 -15.89 54.12 -3.18
CA SER A 507 -15.58 55.37 -2.46
C SER A 507 -16.44 56.57 -2.89
N GLU A 508 -17.10 56.51 -4.05
CA GLU A 508 -18.00 57.55 -4.56
C GLU A 508 -19.46 57.40 -4.07
N SER A 509 -19.78 56.33 -3.34
CA SER A 509 -21.12 56.07 -2.78
C SER A 509 -21.32 56.76 -1.42
N PRO A 510 -22.21 57.76 -1.28
CA PRO A 510 -22.54 58.34 0.01
C PRO A 510 -23.53 57.42 0.74
N GLY A 511 -23.08 56.71 1.78
CA GLY A 511 -24.02 55.91 2.60
C GLY A 511 -23.36 55.22 3.79
N THR A 512 -23.94 55.46 4.97
CA THR A 512 -23.54 54.95 6.29
C THR A 512 -23.48 53.42 6.35
N ALA A 513 -22.58 52.93 7.22
CA ALA A 513 -22.24 51.53 7.44
C ALA A 513 -23.41 50.69 7.97
N ASP A 514 -24.39 50.35 7.13
CA ASP A 514 -25.24 49.15 7.28
C ASP A 514 -26.23 48.86 6.12
N GLN A 515 -25.99 49.35 4.90
CA GLN A 515 -26.82 48.97 3.74
C GLN A 515 -26.12 48.01 2.77
N THR A 516 -26.84 46.94 2.42
CA THR A 516 -26.51 45.93 1.41
C THR A 516 -26.02 46.57 0.11
N LEU A 517 -24.83 46.14 -0.35
CA LEU A 517 -24.21 46.49 -1.63
C LEU A 517 -25.24 46.55 -2.77
N SER A 518 -25.15 47.57 -3.62
CA SER A 518 -26.02 47.66 -4.80
C SER A 518 -25.91 46.37 -5.64
N PRO A 519 -27.02 45.84 -6.18
CA PRO A 519 -27.01 44.58 -6.92
C PRO A 519 -26.03 44.59 -8.10
N ILE A 520 -25.81 45.77 -8.69
CA ILE A 520 -24.89 46.01 -9.80
C ILE A 520 -23.42 45.84 -9.37
N LEU A 521 -23.04 46.38 -8.20
CA LEU A 521 -21.70 46.20 -7.63
C LEU A 521 -21.44 44.73 -7.29
N LYS A 522 -22.43 44.05 -6.72
CA LYS A 522 -22.35 42.61 -6.39
C LYS A 522 -22.13 41.75 -7.65
N GLU A 523 -22.86 42.04 -8.73
CA GLU A 523 -22.71 41.32 -10.00
C GLU A 523 -21.33 41.55 -10.66
N ARG A 524 -20.73 42.74 -10.50
CA ARG A 524 -19.37 43.02 -11.01
C ARG A 524 -18.29 42.33 -10.17
N VAL A 525 -18.46 42.27 -8.85
CA VAL A 525 -17.58 41.48 -7.96
C VAL A 525 -17.67 39.99 -8.28
N ASP A 526 -18.87 39.46 -8.49
CA ASP A 526 -19.07 38.05 -8.84
C ASP A 526 -18.44 37.70 -10.20
N ARG A 527 -18.54 38.59 -11.19
CA ARG A 527 -17.86 38.45 -12.49
C ARG A 527 -16.34 38.42 -12.37
N LEU A 528 -15.77 39.34 -11.58
CA LEU A 528 -14.32 39.37 -11.30
C LEU A 528 -13.86 38.07 -10.63
N MET A 529 -14.63 37.55 -9.68
CA MET A 529 -14.35 36.29 -8.99
C MET A 529 -14.47 35.08 -9.91
N GLN A 530 -15.41 35.07 -10.85
CA GLN A 530 -15.53 34.01 -11.85
C GLN A 530 -14.35 34.03 -12.84
N GLU A 531 -13.92 35.21 -13.28
CA GLU A 531 -12.75 35.38 -14.15
C GLU A 531 -11.47 34.89 -13.46
N PHE A 532 -11.29 35.24 -12.19
CA PHE A 532 -10.17 34.75 -11.37
C PHE A 532 -10.19 33.21 -11.22
N LYS A 533 -11.35 32.61 -10.91
CA LYS A 533 -11.50 31.15 -10.81
C LYS A 533 -11.25 30.44 -12.14
N HIS A 534 -11.70 31.01 -13.25
CA HIS A 534 -11.47 30.47 -14.59
C HIS A 534 -9.97 30.46 -14.91
N ASN A 535 -9.26 31.56 -14.65
CA ASN A 535 -7.82 31.66 -14.90
C ASN A 535 -7.00 30.74 -14.00
N LEU A 536 -7.42 30.52 -12.75
CA LEU A 536 -6.83 29.50 -11.88
C LEU A 536 -7.08 28.07 -12.38
N SER A 537 -8.19 27.79 -13.04
CA SER A 537 -8.54 26.44 -13.52
C SER A 537 -7.75 25.98 -14.75
N GLN A 538 -7.01 26.88 -15.41
CA GLN A 538 -6.21 26.56 -16.60
C GLN A 538 -5.06 25.58 -16.27
N PRO A 539 -4.79 24.57 -17.13
CA PRO A 539 -3.70 23.61 -16.94
C PRO A 539 -2.33 24.30 -16.92
N GLY A 540 -1.50 23.98 -15.92
CA GLY A 540 -0.13 24.52 -15.80
C GLY A 540 0.00 25.88 -15.10
N SER A 541 -1.09 26.61 -14.87
CA SER A 541 -1.04 27.93 -14.21
C SER A 541 -1.06 27.83 -12.68
N TYR A 542 -0.23 28.65 -12.01
CA TYR A 542 -0.15 28.88 -10.55
C TYR A 542 -0.11 27.60 -9.69
N ILE A 543 0.79 26.67 -10.04
CA ILE A 543 0.96 25.37 -9.37
C ILE A 543 1.27 25.54 -7.87
N GLY A 544 2.13 26.50 -7.50
CA GLY A 544 2.48 26.78 -6.10
C GLY A 544 1.26 27.19 -5.25
N LEU A 545 0.44 28.11 -5.77
CA LEU A 545 -0.78 28.57 -5.10
C LEU A 545 -1.81 27.45 -4.95
N LYS A 546 -1.96 26.59 -5.96
CA LYS A 546 -2.84 25.41 -5.90
C LYS A 546 -2.42 24.44 -4.80
N GLN A 547 -1.11 24.15 -4.71
CA GLN A 547 -0.56 23.28 -3.68
C GLN A 547 -0.77 23.85 -2.27
N LYS A 548 -0.54 25.16 -2.08
CA LYS A 548 -0.72 25.81 -0.77
C LYS A 548 -2.20 25.91 -0.35
N LEU A 549 -3.11 26.16 -1.29
CA LEU A 549 -4.56 26.13 -1.04
C LEU A 549 -5.05 24.73 -0.66
N GLU A 550 -4.50 23.68 -1.29
CA GLU A 550 -4.80 22.29 -0.95
C GLU A 550 -4.29 21.96 0.47
N MET A 551 -3.04 22.30 0.79
CA MET A 551 -2.48 22.16 2.14
C MET A 551 -3.29 22.92 3.21
N LEU A 552 -3.77 24.12 2.91
CA LEU A 552 -4.61 24.91 3.82
C LEU A 552 -5.96 24.23 4.07
N SER A 553 -6.59 23.70 3.01
CA SER A 553 -7.87 22.99 3.11
C SER A 553 -7.77 21.73 3.98
N GLU A 554 -6.66 21.00 3.86
CA GLU A 554 -6.40 19.85 4.69
C GLU A 554 -6.17 20.26 6.14
N ALA A 555 -5.36 21.29 6.39
CA ALA A 555 -5.08 21.82 7.73
C ALA A 555 -6.36 22.27 8.47
N SER A 556 -7.28 22.97 7.78
CA SER A 556 -8.58 23.34 8.35
C SER A 556 -9.42 22.11 8.74
N ARG A 557 -9.41 21.06 7.91
CA ARG A 557 -10.11 19.79 8.19
C ARG A 557 -9.54 19.07 9.42
N TRP A 558 -8.23 19.17 9.64
CA TRP A 558 -7.56 18.63 10.85
C TRP A 558 -7.93 19.42 12.11
N LYS A 559 -7.99 20.76 12.04
CA LYS A 559 -8.41 21.63 13.14
C LYS A 559 -9.83 21.32 13.61
N GLU A 560 -10.76 21.11 12.67
CA GLU A 560 -12.15 20.75 12.99
C GLU A 560 -12.25 19.37 13.69
N LYS A 561 -11.46 18.39 13.24
CA LYS A 561 -11.41 17.06 13.87
C LYS A 561 -10.84 17.12 15.30
N ARG A 562 -9.82 17.96 15.52
CA ARG A 562 -9.21 18.17 16.84
C ARG A 562 -10.21 18.78 17.84
N MET A 563 -10.93 19.83 17.44
CA MET A 563 -11.96 20.46 18.26
C MET A 563 -13.07 19.47 18.65
N LYS A 564 -13.50 18.61 17.72
CA LYS A 564 -14.47 17.54 18.00
C LYS A 564 -13.90 16.50 18.98
N GLY A 565 -12.61 16.18 18.89
CA GLY A 565 -11.93 15.25 19.79
C GLY A 565 -11.78 15.80 21.22
N GLU A 566 -11.41 17.07 21.37
CA GLU A 566 -11.26 17.73 22.66
C GLU A 566 -12.60 17.90 23.38
N LYS A 567 -13.67 18.24 22.65
CA LYS A 567 -15.04 18.29 23.19
C LYS A 567 -15.50 16.93 23.72
N LEU A 568 -15.26 15.86 22.95
CA LEU A 568 -15.58 14.49 23.36
C LEU A 568 -14.78 14.07 24.61
N LYS A 569 -13.50 14.47 24.69
CA LYS A 569 -12.63 14.17 25.82
C LYS A 569 -13.11 14.85 27.11
N LYS A 570 -13.63 16.08 27.01
CA LYS A 570 -14.19 16.81 28.15
C LYS A 570 -15.49 16.16 28.65
N ASP A 571 -16.41 15.84 27.75
CA ASP A 571 -17.69 15.20 28.07
C ASP A 571 -17.52 13.81 28.72
N ILE A 572 -16.50 13.05 28.30
CA ILE A 572 -16.17 11.73 28.86
C ILE A 572 -15.56 11.88 30.27
N ASN A 573 -14.67 12.85 30.48
CA ASN A 573 -13.95 13.00 31.75
C ASN A 573 -14.84 13.55 32.87
N GLU A 574 -15.83 14.41 32.55
CA GLU A 574 -16.81 14.92 33.51
C GLU A 574 -17.82 13.84 33.95
N LYS A 575 -18.20 12.90 33.07
CA LYS A 575 -19.24 11.90 33.38
C LYS A 575 -18.76 10.64 34.10
N LEU A 576 -17.47 10.32 34.05
CA LEU A 576 -16.97 9.00 34.47
C LEU A 576 -16.07 9.00 35.72
N GLN A 577 -15.65 10.15 36.25
CA GLN A 577 -14.56 10.17 37.23
C GLN A 577 -14.91 9.61 38.63
N ASP A 578 -16.08 9.94 39.18
CA ASP A 578 -16.36 9.62 40.59
C ASP A 578 -16.94 8.21 40.80
N GLN A 579 -17.84 7.76 39.91
CA GLN A 579 -18.48 6.45 40.04
C GLN A 579 -17.56 5.28 39.70
N VAL A 580 -16.66 5.45 38.72
CA VAL A 580 -15.71 4.41 38.30
C VAL A 580 -14.60 4.22 39.33
N LYS A 581 -14.13 5.32 39.95
CA LYS A 581 -13.01 5.28 40.89
C LYS A 581 -13.35 4.51 42.17
N GLY A 582 -14.55 4.71 42.72
CA GLY A 582 -15.02 3.97 43.90
C GLY A 582 -15.12 2.47 43.67
N LYS A 583 -15.64 2.05 42.50
CA LYS A 583 -15.81 0.63 42.15
C LYS A 583 -14.47 -0.05 41.84
N MET A 584 -13.53 0.68 41.26
CA MET A 584 -12.17 0.18 40.96
C MET A 584 -11.33 -0.02 42.23
N GLU A 585 -11.60 0.74 43.30
CA GLU A 585 -10.96 0.58 44.62
C GLU A 585 -11.37 -0.75 45.31
N ILE A 586 -12.66 -1.13 45.19
CA ILE A 586 -13.20 -2.39 45.73
C ILE A 586 -12.54 -3.60 45.04
N LEU A 587 -12.44 -3.56 43.72
CA LEU A 587 -11.78 -4.61 42.93
C LEU A 587 -10.28 -4.74 43.27
N LYS A 588 -9.60 -3.62 43.55
CA LYS A 588 -8.19 -3.64 43.99
C LYS A 588 -8.01 -4.26 45.38
N LYS A 589 -8.90 -3.97 46.33
CA LYS A 589 -8.86 -4.57 47.69
C LYS A 589 -9.05 -6.08 47.66
N ALA A 590 -10.01 -6.58 46.88
CA ALA A 590 -10.24 -8.01 46.72
C ALA A 590 -9.04 -8.72 46.07
N CYS A 591 -8.45 -8.14 45.02
CA CYS A 591 -7.26 -8.69 44.38
C CYS A 591 -6.03 -8.72 45.29
N GLY A 592 -5.89 -7.71 46.18
CA GLY A 592 -4.80 -7.66 47.16
C GLY A 592 -4.86 -8.79 48.19
N LYS A 593 -6.05 -9.20 48.62
CA LYS A 593 -6.24 -10.35 49.53
C LYS A 593 -5.94 -11.69 48.85
N VAL A 594 -6.40 -11.86 47.61
CA VAL A 594 -6.12 -13.06 46.79
C VAL A 594 -4.62 -13.21 46.50
N ALA A 595 -3.91 -12.09 46.27
CA ALA A 595 -2.46 -12.11 46.05
C ALA A 595 -1.65 -12.50 47.30
N LYS A 596 -2.22 -12.33 48.51
CA LYS A 596 -1.61 -12.74 49.78
C LYS A 596 -1.95 -14.19 50.18
N GLY A 597 -2.72 -14.93 49.36
CA GLY A 597 -3.07 -16.33 49.60
C GLY A 597 -4.25 -16.55 50.55
N GLU A 598 -4.95 -15.49 50.96
CA GLU A 598 -6.17 -15.58 51.77
C GLU A 598 -7.37 -15.97 50.89
N LYS A 599 -8.20 -16.93 51.35
CA LYS A 599 -9.44 -17.29 50.65
C LYS A 599 -10.49 -16.20 50.86
N LEU A 600 -11.08 -15.71 49.78
CA LEU A 600 -12.22 -14.79 49.83
C LEU A 600 -13.46 -15.53 50.37
N ASP A 601 -14.15 -14.92 51.31
CA ASP A 601 -15.46 -15.31 51.84
C ASP A 601 -16.58 -15.00 50.84
N ALA A 602 -17.69 -15.74 50.93
CA ALA A 602 -18.79 -15.70 49.96
C ALA A 602 -19.37 -14.30 49.73
N ASN A 603 -19.48 -13.48 50.80
CA ASN A 603 -19.94 -12.09 50.71
C ASN A 603 -18.99 -11.19 49.88
N GLN A 604 -17.67 -11.40 49.97
CA GLN A 604 -16.69 -10.60 49.22
C GLN A 604 -16.67 -10.98 47.73
N ILE A 605 -17.00 -12.23 47.39
CA ILE A 605 -17.12 -12.68 45.99
C ILE A 605 -18.35 -12.04 45.34
N GLU A 606 -19.48 -12.00 46.07
CA GLU A 606 -20.72 -11.38 45.58
C GLU A 606 -20.58 -9.86 45.40
N GLU A 607 -19.87 -9.19 46.32
CA GLU A 607 -19.60 -7.75 46.22
C GLU A 607 -18.70 -7.40 45.01
N VAL A 608 -17.76 -8.28 44.66
CA VAL A 608 -16.88 -8.16 43.49
C VAL A 608 -17.64 -8.39 42.18
N GLU A 609 -18.51 -9.41 42.14
CA GLU A 609 -19.36 -9.69 40.97
C GLU A 609 -20.36 -8.54 40.72
N LYS A 610 -20.98 -8.01 41.78
CA LYS A 610 -21.87 -6.85 41.68
C LYS A 610 -21.16 -5.59 41.20
N ALA A 611 -19.97 -5.30 41.75
CA ALA A 611 -19.16 -4.16 41.31
C ALA A 611 -18.71 -4.27 39.84
N LYS A 612 -18.55 -5.49 39.32
CA LYS A 612 -18.16 -5.78 37.93
C LYS A 612 -19.32 -5.55 36.94
N GLU A 613 -20.53 -5.99 37.27
CA GLU A 613 -21.69 -5.76 36.40
C GLU A 613 -22.13 -4.28 36.40
N GLU A 614 -22.09 -3.60 37.54
CA GLU A 614 -22.39 -2.15 37.60
C GLU A 614 -21.37 -1.32 36.79
N LEU A 615 -20.08 -1.69 36.79
CA LEU A 615 -19.05 -1.03 35.98
C LEU A 615 -19.31 -1.21 34.48
N LYS A 616 -19.84 -2.37 34.08
CA LYS A 616 -20.14 -2.72 32.69
C LYS A 616 -21.37 -1.97 32.17
N GLU A 617 -22.38 -1.74 33.00
CA GLU A 617 -23.52 -0.88 32.67
C GLU A 617 -23.13 0.59 32.56
N LEU A 618 -22.29 1.10 33.46
CA LEU A 618 -21.77 2.47 33.41
C LEU A 618 -20.91 2.75 32.18
N LEU A 619 -20.15 1.76 31.70
CA LEU A 619 -19.36 1.91 30.48
C LEU A 619 -20.24 1.87 29.22
N LYS A 620 -21.31 1.07 29.23
CA LYS A 620 -22.30 1.03 28.13
C LYS A 620 -23.08 2.35 28.01
N SER A 621 -23.46 2.99 29.13
CA SER A 621 -24.22 4.24 29.11
C SER A 621 -23.45 5.43 28.52
N VAL A 622 -22.12 5.32 28.41
CA VAL A 622 -21.23 6.34 27.81
C VAL A 622 -20.80 5.96 26.37
N ASN A 623 -21.50 5.03 25.70
CA ASN A 623 -21.20 4.57 24.34
C ASN A 623 -19.78 3.97 24.17
N LEU A 624 -19.21 3.44 25.25
CA LEU A 624 -17.92 2.75 25.25
C LEU A 624 -18.14 1.23 25.34
N GLU A 625 -17.54 0.47 24.43
CA GLU A 625 -17.59 -0.99 24.44
C GLU A 625 -16.38 -1.54 25.20
N VAL A 626 -16.63 -2.37 26.22
CA VAL A 626 -15.58 -3.06 26.98
C VAL A 626 -15.12 -4.27 26.17
N VAL A 627 -13.93 -4.18 25.57
CA VAL A 627 -13.39 -5.23 24.69
C VAL A 627 -12.74 -6.38 25.49
N GLY A 628 -12.62 -6.25 26.81
CA GLY A 628 -12.25 -7.35 27.72
C GLY A 628 -11.46 -6.90 28.96
N LEU A 629 -11.42 -7.78 29.98
CA LEU A 629 -10.49 -7.70 31.11
C LEU A 629 -9.25 -8.55 30.77
N GLY A 630 -8.16 -7.90 30.35
CA GLY A 630 -6.92 -8.61 30.06
C GLY A 630 -6.12 -8.91 31.33
N LYS A 631 -5.82 -10.19 31.61
CA LYS A 631 -4.67 -10.57 32.43
C LYS A 631 -3.41 -10.24 31.63
N LYS A 632 -2.75 -9.13 31.93
CA LYS A 632 -1.40 -8.89 31.40
C LYS A 632 -0.43 -9.81 32.14
N ILE A 633 -0.04 -10.92 31.51
CA ILE A 633 1.11 -11.70 31.99
C ILE A 633 2.35 -10.86 31.70
N VAL A 634 2.84 -10.18 32.72
CA VAL A 634 4.19 -9.61 32.69
C VAL A 634 5.15 -10.77 32.93
N ARG A 635 5.99 -11.09 31.95
CA ARG A 635 7.15 -11.95 32.17
C ARG A 635 8.16 -11.13 32.97
N THR A 636 8.20 -11.29 34.28
CA THR A 636 9.35 -10.89 35.09
C THR A 636 10.31 -12.06 35.16
N ALA A 637 11.61 -11.78 35.04
CA ALA A 637 12.66 -12.77 35.26
C ALA A 637 12.52 -13.40 36.67
N PRO A 638 12.86 -14.69 36.87
CA PRO A 638 12.83 -15.30 38.18
C PRO A 638 13.72 -14.55 39.18
N PRO A 639 13.37 -14.61 40.49
CA PRO A 639 14.24 -14.08 41.53
C PRO A 639 15.58 -14.81 41.45
N GLY A 640 16.67 -14.06 41.27
CA GLY A 640 18.05 -14.59 41.15
C GLY A 640 18.72 -14.33 39.80
N ILE A 641 17.98 -14.09 38.71
CA ILE A 641 18.61 -13.70 37.42
C ILE A 641 19.23 -12.31 37.52
N GLU A 642 18.62 -11.41 38.27
CA GLU A 642 19.13 -10.06 38.47
C GLU A 642 20.46 -10.08 39.26
N GLU A 643 20.59 -10.96 40.27
CA GLU A 643 21.88 -11.18 40.94
C GLU A 643 22.93 -11.84 40.04
N ILE A 644 22.52 -12.76 39.17
CA ILE A 644 23.43 -13.39 38.19
C ILE A 644 23.93 -12.38 37.16
N LEU A 645 23.04 -11.52 36.65
CA LEU A 645 23.37 -10.45 35.72
C LEU A 645 24.26 -9.40 36.37
N ILE A 646 23.98 -9.01 37.62
CA ILE A 646 24.82 -8.08 38.38
C ILE A 646 26.22 -8.69 38.61
N LYS A 647 26.30 -9.98 38.97
CA LYS A 647 27.60 -10.68 39.13
C LYS A 647 28.36 -10.79 37.81
N ALA A 648 27.68 -11.10 36.71
CA ALA A 648 28.30 -11.16 35.38
C ALA A 648 28.80 -9.78 34.94
N ASP A 649 28.01 -8.72 35.14
CA ASP A 649 28.39 -7.33 34.84
C ASP A 649 29.57 -6.86 35.70
N ASP A 650 29.64 -7.25 36.97
CA ASP A 650 30.76 -6.91 37.85
C ASP A 650 32.07 -7.59 37.42
N VAL A 651 32.01 -8.85 36.99
CA VAL A 651 33.17 -9.58 36.44
C VAL A 651 33.63 -8.95 35.14
N ILE A 652 32.70 -8.61 34.25
CA ILE A 652 33.00 -7.96 32.98
C ILE A 652 33.62 -6.58 33.21
N LYS A 653 33.09 -5.78 34.15
CA LYS A 653 33.65 -4.46 34.49
C LYS A 653 35.05 -4.55 35.07
N LYS A 654 35.30 -5.48 36.00
CA LYS A 654 36.65 -5.67 36.59
C LYS A 654 37.66 -6.12 35.54
N GLU A 655 37.29 -7.02 34.64
CA GLU A 655 38.19 -7.45 33.57
C GLU A 655 38.46 -6.32 32.58
N ILE A 656 37.45 -5.50 32.25
CA ILE A 656 37.63 -4.31 31.42
C ILE A 656 38.58 -3.31 32.09
N GLU A 657 38.51 -3.10 33.41
CA GLU A 657 39.48 -2.23 34.10
C GLU A 657 40.91 -2.78 34.05
N VAL A 658 41.10 -4.09 34.26
CA VAL A 658 42.41 -4.74 34.11
C VAL A 658 42.95 -4.61 32.69
N LEU A 659 42.08 -4.73 31.69
CA LEU A 659 42.44 -4.59 30.27
C LEU A 659 42.77 -3.14 29.91
N ILE A 660 42.06 -2.16 30.47
CA ILE A 660 42.37 -0.73 30.30
C ILE A 660 43.75 -0.41 30.88
N ASP A 661 44.09 -0.97 32.04
CA ASP A 661 45.39 -0.78 32.68
C ASP A 661 46.51 -1.48 31.91
N LYS A 662 46.27 -2.71 31.43
CA LYS A 662 47.23 -3.47 30.60
C LYS A 662 47.45 -2.84 29.22
N ALA A 663 46.44 -2.18 28.66
CA ALA A 663 46.50 -1.46 27.39
C ALA A 663 47.11 -0.05 27.51
N GLY A 664 47.35 0.45 28.73
CA GLY A 664 47.85 1.80 28.96
C GLY A 664 46.88 2.91 28.53
N LEU A 665 45.58 2.63 28.46
CA LEU A 665 44.57 3.54 27.88
C LEU A 665 44.00 4.56 28.88
N ARG A 666 44.47 4.56 30.13
CA ARG A 666 43.92 5.38 31.22
C ARG A 666 44.04 6.88 30.93
N GLY A 667 45.18 7.31 30.38
CA GLY A 667 45.39 8.70 29.97
C GLY A 667 44.40 9.18 28.91
N LYS A 668 44.13 8.36 27.89
CA LYS A 668 43.17 8.69 26.81
C LYS A 668 41.72 8.72 27.30
N ILE A 669 41.39 7.88 28.29
CA ILE A 669 40.07 7.88 28.92
C ILE A 669 39.88 9.14 29.78
N ASP A 670 40.91 9.59 30.49
CA ASP A 670 40.84 10.80 31.29
C ASP A 670 40.84 12.07 30.41
N GLU A 671 41.54 12.05 29.28
CA GLU A 671 41.44 13.07 28.23
C GLU A 671 40.04 13.12 27.61
N LEU A 672 39.43 11.96 27.31
CA LEU A 672 38.04 11.88 26.85
C LEU A 672 37.06 12.42 27.90
N LYS A 673 37.27 12.11 29.20
CA LYS A 673 36.43 12.66 30.28
C LYS A 673 36.59 14.17 30.43
N ALA A 674 37.81 14.68 30.30
CA ALA A 674 38.09 16.11 30.32
C ALA A 674 37.40 16.82 29.15
N GLU A 675 37.39 16.21 27.95
CA GLU A 675 36.73 16.80 26.77
C GLU A 675 35.20 16.70 26.80
N ILE A 676 34.65 15.67 27.44
CA ILE A 676 33.21 15.60 27.74
C ILE A 676 32.82 16.69 28.76
N ALA A 677 33.70 16.99 29.73
CA ALA A 677 33.46 18.02 30.74
C ALA A 677 33.65 19.46 30.19
N SER A 678 34.56 19.65 29.23
CA SER A 678 34.84 20.95 28.58
C SER A 678 33.83 21.29 27.48
N GLY A 679 33.05 20.31 26.98
CA GLY A 679 32.08 20.49 25.91
C GLY A 679 32.71 20.66 24.52
N ALA A 680 33.88 20.07 24.28
CA ALA A 680 34.64 20.17 23.03
C ALA A 680 33.96 19.47 21.82
N SER A 681 34.53 19.64 20.62
CA SER A 681 33.93 19.20 19.35
C SER A 681 33.67 17.69 19.30
N LYS A 682 32.51 17.32 18.73
CA LYS A 682 32.03 15.94 18.64
C LYS A 682 33.01 15.00 17.93
N GLU A 683 33.76 15.53 16.98
CA GLU A 683 34.73 14.78 16.17
C GLU A 683 35.94 14.31 16.98
N LYS A 684 36.45 15.13 17.91
CA LYS A 684 37.54 14.75 18.80
C LYS A 684 37.13 13.65 19.78
N MET A 685 35.91 13.73 20.30
CA MET A 685 35.36 12.69 21.18
C MET A 685 35.15 11.37 20.45
N GLU A 686 34.65 11.40 19.21
CA GLU A 686 34.50 10.19 18.38
C GLU A 686 35.85 9.56 18.02
N HIS A 687 36.88 10.38 17.77
CA HIS A 687 38.24 9.90 17.52
C HIS A 687 38.86 9.21 18.74
N LEU A 688 38.80 9.85 19.92
CA LEU A 688 39.31 9.27 21.18
C LEU A 688 38.56 7.98 21.54
N LEU A 689 37.24 7.95 21.36
CA LEU A 689 36.42 6.74 21.57
C LEU A 689 36.82 5.60 20.62
N LYS A 690 37.16 5.91 19.38
CA LYS A 690 37.61 4.92 18.40
C LYS A 690 38.95 4.31 18.80
N GLU A 691 39.92 5.13 19.18
CA GLU A 691 41.23 4.64 19.63
C GLU A 691 41.16 3.79 20.91
N ILE A 692 40.31 4.19 21.87
CA ILE A 692 40.09 3.40 23.09
C ILE A 692 39.46 2.05 22.74
N ARG A 693 38.50 2.01 21.81
CA ARG A 693 37.88 0.76 21.36
C ARG A 693 38.88 -0.16 20.68
N GLU A 694 39.67 0.36 19.75
CA GLU A 694 40.67 -0.42 19.01
C GLU A 694 41.74 -1.01 19.95
N GLY A 695 42.23 -0.22 20.91
CA GLY A 695 43.19 -0.68 21.91
C GLY A 695 42.64 -1.76 22.84
N ILE A 696 41.37 -1.67 23.24
CA ILE A 696 40.72 -2.71 24.05
C ILE A 696 40.50 -3.99 23.23
N THR A 697 40.04 -3.88 21.98
CA THR A 697 39.80 -5.05 21.11
C THR A 697 41.07 -5.79 20.72
N ALA A 698 42.22 -5.12 20.66
CA ALA A 698 43.51 -5.74 20.32
C ALA A 698 44.04 -6.68 21.42
N ILE A 699 43.62 -6.48 22.68
CA ILE A 699 44.13 -7.23 23.84
C ILE A 699 43.07 -8.23 24.35
N MET A 700 41.79 -8.00 24.06
CA MET A 700 40.69 -8.83 24.55
C MET A 700 40.60 -10.19 23.85
N ASP A 701 40.82 -11.27 24.60
CA ASP A 701 40.41 -12.62 24.21
C ASP A 701 38.97 -12.89 24.67
N ALA A 702 38.05 -12.96 23.70
CA ALA A 702 36.63 -13.22 23.94
C ALA A 702 36.36 -14.60 24.57
N THR A 703 37.26 -15.57 24.38
CA THR A 703 37.08 -16.94 24.87
C THR A 703 37.45 -17.07 26.35
N ASP A 704 38.45 -16.34 26.82
CA ASP A 704 38.85 -16.31 28.23
C ASP A 704 37.87 -15.51 29.09
N LEU A 705 37.36 -14.38 28.58
CA LEU A 705 36.31 -13.61 29.25
C LEU A 705 35.04 -14.46 29.43
N LYS A 706 34.68 -15.23 28.40
CA LYS A 706 33.52 -16.13 28.45
C LYS A 706 33.69 -17.23 29.51
N LYS A 707 34.86 -17.87 29.57
CA LYS A 707 35.16 -18.89 30.60
C LYS A 707 35.12 -18.33 32.02
N LYS A 708 35.63 -17.11 32.25
CA LYS A 708 35.59 -16.43 33.56
C LYS A 708 34.16 -16.07 33.98
N VAL A 709 33.32 -15.62 33.05
CA VAL A 709 31.90 -15.34 33.32
C VAL A 709 31.15 -16.64 33.61
N GLU A 710 31.38 -17.70 32.83
CA GLU A 710 30.72 -19.00 33.02
C GLU A 710 31.13 -19.69 34.33
N SER A 711 32.40 -19.61 34.75
CA SER A 711 32.89 -20.19 36.01
C SER A 711 32.38 -19.44 37.24
N THR A 712 32.20 -18.12 37.15
CA THR A 712 31.71 -17.29 38.26
C THR A 712 30.19 -17.37 38.42
N VAL A 713 29.47 -17.61 37.32
CA VAL A 713 28.00 -17.73 37.30
C VAL A 713 27.51 -19.17 37.57
N GLY A 714 28.39 -20.17 37.48
CA GLY A 714 28.12 -21.53 38.00
C GLY A 714 27.18 -22.39 37.14
N LEU A 715 27.39 -22.47 35.83
CA LEU A 715 26.62 -23.34 34.93
C LEU A 715 27.35 -24.70 34.68
N PRO A 716 26.64 -25.86 34.64
CA PRO A 716 27.28 -27.17 34.49
C PRO A 716 27.69 -27.48 33.04
N VAL A 717 28.89 -28.05 32.86
CA VAL A 717 29.51 -28.44 31.58
C VAL A 717 28.87 -29.71 31.00
N GLN A 718 28.42 -29.71 29.74
CA GLN A 718 27.87 -30.90 29.06
C GLN A 718 28.98 -31.89 28.64
N LYS A 719 28.80 -33.18 29.02
CA LYS A 719 29.50 -34.34 28.44
C LYS A 719 28.92 -34.67 27.07
N THR A 720 29.79 -34.88 26.08
CA THR A 720 29.48 -35.43 24.75
C THR A 720 29.05 -36.91 24.86
N VAL A 721 27.91 -37.28 24.26
CA VAL A 721 27.49 -38.69 24.12
C VAL A 721 27.48 -39.04 22.63
N GLY A 722 28.25 -40.08 22.30
CA GLY A 722 28.47 -40.59 20.95
C GLY A 722 27.38 -41.53 20.43
N ALA A 723 27.55 -41.88 19.15
CA ALA A 723 26.73 -42.78 18.38
C ALA A 723 26.54 -44.16 19.05
N GLY A 724 25.34 -44.72 18.97
CA GLY A 724 25.01 -46.06 19.46
C GLY A 724 24.13 -46.81 18.47
N SER A 725 24.65 -47.94 18.00
CA SER A 725 24.01 -49.00 17.24
C SER A 725 23.07 -49.88 18.08
N SER A 726 22.24 -50.64 17.36
CA SER A 726 21.70 -51.99 17.64
C SER A 726 20.55 -52.23 18.65
N SER A 727 19.51 -52.89 18.09
CA SER A 727 18.73 -54.05 18.57
C SER A 727 17.83 -53.94 19.80
N GLY A 728 16.56 -54.31 19.59
CA GLY A 728 15.53 -54.57 20.59
C GLY A 728 14.15 -54.55 19.94
#